data_AF-A0A7J9RIG8-F1
#
_entry.id   AF-A0A7J9RIG8-F1
#
_cell.length_a   1.000
_cell.length_b   1.000
_cell.length_c   1.000
_cell.angle_alpha   90.00
_cell.angle_beta   90.00
_cell.angle_gamma   90.00
#
_symmetry.space_group_name_H-M   'P 1'
#
loop_
_entity.id
_entity.type
_entity.pdbx_description
1 polymer ?
#
loop_
_entity_poly.entity_id
_entity_poly.type
_entity_poly.pdbx_seq_one_letter_code
_entity_poly.pdbx_strand_id
1 'polypeptide(L)'
;MDIKPINAILVATSLLLVALNMGLGAYATGAVPDAVEEAVAMKVKDDICENTMCTEVNPDWEESTSQRDFYAWHITNVDDVIENKSDPIYEKIGPVTYDVTLKKEVDSYDIKNGLLTYKQITSYACSDETLVPCSTEVSQLNIAFNPQVVGATGTGINAIMDITKTGFASGVIDIHLKQVSAAYAVADEIENEHMALLSEVEGEGQAYIVNTNLHNSAESYFLDGMFEAFDDAYGDAFLDDETKTFLGEGFSEPKWVDGTWNDDGDGVLEEDEFWYYDNNGELIGDLNNNGIIDNESSSFVSSIDLDYAFYEAVGPSQEDLSLINYMGPLVYSAMGEPDSLQDILDNPEESVTLERAKLWDFAHPTDLNITLSRDWTLYGGMGKLMLDYGAGNDDFKTDYSEDGVNLSTRMMNLLGLEIDDEVAQTVLTMGDGTEEPMGILAVSDSGTSFGLSEFLEMDQQTAIETYGITAYQHQILKQYCSDWINNVVALPLILLGGEGNITASQFVNQTFGSINPIDDTYMEYSLNAGGLWGTGIYGFPDGDPVNLTQEQSSEMLYGEWGLATAKGATMFLYGELSGKSLPINYSTEENAEAKNWTNETVAEIYGIDENAAGAARLLMMEIVYKNFIPNFLIDSFGTSLYLTQSVNNWLLGWHDPVNAYLATGDSENMTAGWTSLESNETYFGSSEYVEGGISTGEPGTITICTGEADSCDKGETVRVGDSDYVLWRSLEKEEDTYGLITAEKQGETTGGFITGEGDLVDLSGYGYAEINCDSEGTLKEIPVDICTASMDPLTRPIQAKLINNGDLLDAIPGVLPVYFGSDVEMKAEKISGAIIAGESESTFWLDTRDSTEQSTPPQMSDLQEVFVIKTSGELDDETAETMESQIVTNQDMFAWFTNFDHWADYIGISLWILVAITLIAGVASIFKPKKNIANGETKWMDKPANIEADLDLESLDTSEESIDSNETE
;
A
#
# COMPACT_ATOMS: atom_id res chain seq x y z
N MET A 1 -69.93 68.61 41.20
CA MET A 1 -69.97 67.14 41.29
C MET A 1 -69.32 66.78 42.62
N ASP A 2 -70.11 66.46 43.64
CA ASP A 2 -69.60 66.00 44.94
C ASP A 2 -69.26 64.51 44.84
N ILE A 3 -68.00 64.20 44.53
CA ILE A 3 -67.48 62.85 44.69
C ILE A 3 -67.20 62.66 46.18
N LYS A 4 -67.86 61.69 46.84
CA LYS A 4 -67.56 61.35 48.24
C LYS A 4 -66.06 60.98 48.36
N PRO A 5 -65.35 61.43 49.40
CA PRO A 5 -63.91 61.14 49.57
C PRO A 5 -63.59 59.64 49.52
N ILE A 6 -64.51 58.78 49.97
CA ILE A 6 -64.40 57.32 49.90
C ILE A 6 -64.38 56.78 48.45
N ASN A 7 -65.10 57.40 47.52
CA ASN A 7 -65.14 56.94 46.11
C ASN A 7 -63.86 57.34 45.36
N ALA A 8 -63.31 58.52 45.68
CA ALA A 8 -62.03 58.96 45.12
C ALA A 8 -60.85 58.13 45.66
N ILE A 9 -60.92 57.73 46.93
CA ILE A 9 -59.94 56.83 47.56
C ILE A 9 -59.96 55.45 46.88
N LEU A 10 -61.12 54.84 46.65
CA LEU A 10 -61.19 53.51 46.01
C LEU A 10 -60.65 53.49 44.58
N VAL A 11 -60.92 54.54 43.78
CA VAL A 11 -60.36 54.68 42.43
C VAL A 11 -58.86 54.98 42.48
N ALA A 12 -58.38 55.82 43.39
CA ALA A 12 -56.95 56.08 43.58
C ALA A 12 -56.19 54.84 44.08
N THR A 13 -56.79 54.04 44.98
CA THR A 13 -56.25 52.76 45.43
C THR A 13 -56.18 51.76 44.28
N SER A 14 -57.20 51.68 43.40
CA SER A 14 -57.11 50.83 42.21
C SER A 14 -55.99 51.25 41.25
N LEU A 15 -55.77 52.56 41.04
CA LEU A 15 -54.66 53.08 40.23
C LEU A 15 -53.29 52.81 40.86
N LEU A 16 -53.20 52.85 42.19
CA LEU A 16 -51.97 52.59 42.93
C LEU A 16 -51.64 51.10 42.99
N LEU A 17 -52.66 50.23 43.05
CA LEU A 17 -52.53 48.79 42.91
C LEU A 17 -52.16 48.39 41.47
N VAL A 18 -52.70 49.06 40.45
CA VAL A 18 -52.25 48.90 39.06
C VAL A 18 -50.80 49.35 38.91
N ALA A 19 -50.42 50.52 39.45
CA ALA A 19 -49.03 51.00 39.41
C ALA A 19 -48.07 50.10 40.19
N LEU A 20 -48.49 49.55 41.33
CA LEU A 20 -47.72 48.58 42.09
C LEU A 20 -47.58 47.28 41.31
N ASN A 21 -48.64 46.80 40.66
CA ASN A 21 -48.58 45.58 39.86
C ASN A 21 -47.77 45.77 38.58
N MET A 22 -47.81 46.96 37.96
CA MET A 22 -46.91 47.33 36.85
C MET A 22 -45.46 47.51 37.32
N GLY A 23 -45.23 48.01 38.54
CA GLY A 23 -43.89 48.11 39.13
C GLY A 23 -43.30 46.75 39.52
N LEU A 24 -44.15 45.84 40.02
CA LEU A 24 -43.80 44.44 40.25
C LEU A 24 -43.61 43.69 38.93
N GLY A 25 -44.44 43.95 37.92
CA GLY A 25 -44.24 43.44 36.56
C GLY A 25 -42.92 43.94 35.96
N ALA A 26 -42.61 45.24 36.04
CA ALA A 26 -41.34 45.78 35.58
C ALA A 26 -40.12 45.23 36.35
N TYR A 27 -40.28 44.90 37.64
CA TYR A 27 -39.25 44.24 38.44
C TYR A 27 -39.09 42.76 38.08
N ALA A 28 -40.19 42.03 37.94
CA ALA A 28 -40.21 40.62 37.56
C ALA A 28 -39.63 40.45 36.15
N THR A 29 -40.20 41.13 35.15
CA THR A 29 -39.71 41.13 33.76
C THR A 29 -38.25 41.61 33.64
N GLY A 30 -37.83 42.58 34.44
CA GLY A 30 -36.45 43.08 34.46
C GLY A 30 -35.45 42.16 35.18
N ALA A 31 -35.93 41.22 36.01
CA ALA A 31 -35.11 40.21 36.69
C ALA A 31 -35.10 38.86 35.95
N VAL A 32 -35.95 38.66 34.93
CA VAL A 32 -35.97 37.43 34.13
C VAL A 32 -34.62 37.17 33.46
N PRO A 33 -33.94 38.14 32.80
CA PRO A 33 -32.64 37.86 32.18
C PRO A 33 -31.61 37.33 33.18
N ASP A 34 -31.42 38.02 34.31
CA ASP A 34 -30.49 37.61 35.37
C ASP A 34 -30.85 36.24 35.96
N ALA A 35 -32.16 35.95 36.13
CA ALA A 35 -32.64 34.68 36.67
C ALA A 35 -32.52 33.52 35.66
N VAL A 36 -32.71 33.78 34.37
CA VAL A 36 -32.49 32.80 33.30
C VAL A 36 -31.00 32.52 33.19
N GLU A 37 -30.15 33.54 33.19
CA GLU A 37 -28.69 33.41 33.17
C GLU A 37 -28.19 32.55 34.34
N GLU A 38 -28.68 32.80 35.57
CA GLU A 38 -28.37 31.97 36.75
C GLU A 38 -28.90 30.53 36.60
N ALA A 39 -30.10 30.34 36.03
CA ALA A 39 -30.68 29.01 35.83
C ALA A 39 -29.98 28.20 34.74
N VAL A 40 -29.39 28.84 33.73
CA VAL A 40 -28.72 28.14 32.62
C VAL A 40 -27.21 28.03 32.78
N ALA A 41 -26.61 28.68 33.78
CA ALA A 41 -25.18 28.61 34.06
C ALA A 41 -24.70 27.18 34.35
N MET A 42 -25.52 26.41 35.07
CA MET A 42 -25.22 25.02 35.46
C MET A 42 -25.95 23.98 34.61
N LYS A 43 -26.75 24.42 33.64
CA LYS A 43 -27.70 23.57 32.94
C LYS A 43 -27.03 22.40 32.21
N VAL A 44 -25.86 22.61 31.61
CA VAL A 44 -25.08 21.53 30.98
C VAL A 44 -24.74 20.43 31.98
N LYS A 45 -24.31 20.80 33.19
CA LYS A 45 -24.07 19.82 34.27
C LYS A 45 -25.37 19.15 34.70
N ASP A 46 -26.41 19.94 34.97
CA ASP A 46 -27.65 19.44 35.54
C ASP A 46 -28.41 18.52 34.58
N ASP A 47 -28.27 18.75 33.26
CA ASP A 47 -28.85 17.90 32.22
C ASP A 47 -28.10 16.56 32.09
N ILE A 48 -26.82 16.50 32.48
CA ILE A 48 -25.94 15.33 32.36
C ILE A 48 -25.84 14.53 33.66
N CYS A 49 -25.62 15.19 34.78
CA CYS A 49 -25.20 14.60 36.05
C CYS A 49 -26.34 14.62 37.07
N GLU A 50 -26.78 13.46 37.55
CA GLU A 50 -27.82 13.40 38.61
C GLU A 50 -27.27 13.77 39.99
N ASN A 51 -25.94 13.73 40.17
CA ASN A 51 -25.30 14.05 41.43
C ASN A 51 -24.07 14.96 41.27
N THR A 52 -23.61 15.53 42.39
CA THR A 52 -22.57 16.57 42.38
C THR A 52 -21.23 16.10 41.82
N MET A 53 -20.93 14.81 41.90
CA MET A 53 -19.66 14.21 41.44
C MET A 53 -19.79 13.59 40.03
N CYS A 54 -20.96 13.72 39.38
CA CYS A 54 -21.28 13.10 38.10
C CYS A 54 -20.99 11.59 38.05
N THR A 55 -21.22 10.87 39.14
CA THR A 55 -21.07 9.39 39.16
C THR A 55 -22.35 8.67 38.76
N GLU A 56 -23.46 9.40 38.70
CA GLU A 56 -24.76 8.96 38.18
C GLU A 56 -25.14 9.98 37.11
N VAL A 57 -25.52 9.50 35.93
CA VAL A 57 -25.84 10.31 34.75
C VAL A 57 -27.30 10.16 34.37
N ASN A 58 -27.84 11.21 33.73
CA ASN A 58 -29.19 11.19 33.21
C ASN A 58 -29.31 10.14 32.08
N PRO A 59 -30.25 9.18 32.17
CA PRO A 59 -30.40 8.13 31.15
C PRO A 59 -30.72 8.70 29.75
N ASP A 60 -31.42 9.82 29.66
CA ASP A 60 -31.76 10.46 28.38
C ASP A 60 -30.54 11.12 27.71
N TRP A 61 -29.50 11.45 28.50
CA TRP A 61 -28.21 11.92 27.98
C TRP A 61 -27.26 10.75 27.67
N GLU A 62 -27.25 9.74 28.55
CA GLU A 62 -26.46 8.51 28.40
C GLU A 62 -26.76 7.79 27.09
N GLU A 63 -28.04 7.72 26.71
CA GLU A 63 -28.48 7.17 25.43
C GLU A 63 -29.50 8.09 24.76
N SER A 64 -29.13 8.64 23.60
CA SER A 64 -30.00 9.55 22.83
C SER A 64 -30.12 9.07 21.38
N THR A 65 -31.32 9.14 20.81
CA THR A 65 -31.59 8.69 19.43
C THR A 65 -32.21 9.81 18.60
N SER A 66 -31.70 10.01 17.38
CA SER A 66 -32.16 11.03 16.43
C SER A 66 -32.18 10.49 15.01
N GLN A 67 -33.05 11.02 14.16
CA GLN A 67 -33.12 10.63 12.74
C GLN A 67 -32.15 11.46 11.89
N ARG A 68 -31.51 10.80 10.92
CA ARG A 68 -30.69 11.43 9.89
C ARG A 68 -31.04 10.91 8.51
N ASP A 69 -31.11 11.82 7.54
CA ASP A 69 -31.40 11.51 6.15
C ASP A 69 -30.12 11.51 5.32
N PHE A 70 -29.87 10.41 4.61
CA PHE A 70 -28.73 10.24 3.73
C PHE A 70 -29.16 10.22 2.27
N TYR A 71 -28.37 10.85 1.43
CA TYR A 71 -28.51 10.84 -0.02
C TYR A 71 -27.17 10.45 -0.66
N ALA A 72 -27.24 9.66 -1.73
CA ALA A 72 -26.08 9.22 -2.49
C ALA A 72 -26.31 9.45 -3.98
N TRP A 73 -25.24 9.70 -4.74
CA TRP A 73 -25.31 9.89 -6.19
C TRP A 73 -24.85 8.62 -6.91
N HIS A 74 -25.82 7.87 -7.40
CA HIS A 74 -25.62 6.60 -8.11
C HIS A 74 -25.16 6.81 -9.54
N ILE A 75 -24.08 6.12 -9.95
CA ILE A 75 -23.63 6.09 -11.34
C ILE A 75 -24.48 5.10 -12.15
N THR A 76 -25.31 5.63 -13.03
CA THR A 76 -26.29 4.83 -13.82
C THR A 76 -25.68 4.09 -15.01
N ASN A 77 -24.52 4.54 -15.51
CA ASN A 77 -23.79 3.96 -16.64
C ASN A 77 -22.47 3.29 -16.21
N VAL A 78 -22.41 2.72 -15.00
CA VAL A 78 -21.15 2.20 -14.41
C VAL A 78 -20.40 1.22 -15.33
N ASP A 79 -21.10 0.32 -16.02
CA ASP A 79 -20.50 -0.62 -16.97
C ASP A 79 -19.78 0.11 -18.11
N ASP A 80 -20.38 1.17 -18.65
CA ASP A 80 -19.80 1.99 -19.73
C ASP A 80 -18.66 2.88 -19.23
N VAL A 81 -18.68 3.28 -17.96
CA VAL A 81 -17.58 4.01 -17.31
C VAL A 81 -16.36 3.09 -17.16
N ILE A 82 -16.58 1.86 -16.71
CA ILE A 82 -15.51 0.86 -16.52
C ILE A 82 -14.94 0.41 -17.86
N GLU A 83 -15.80 0.01 -18.81
CA GLU A 83 -15.35 -0.59 -20.08
C GLU A 83 -14.82 0.45 -21.08
N ASN A 84 -15.49 1.59 -21.20
CA ASN A 84 -15.21 2.57 -22.27
C ASN A 84 -14.63 3.89 -21.77
N LYS A 85 -14.35 4.02 -20.46
CA LYS A 85 -13.86 5.27 -19.83
C LYS A 85 -14.76 6.47 -20.15
N SER A 86 -16.07 6.24 -20.21
CA SER A 86 -17.06 7.30 -20.44
C SER A 86 -17.27 8.15 -19.18
N ASP A 87 -17.79 9.37 -19.37
CA ASP A 87 -18.12 10.24 -18.23
C ASP A 87 -19.25 9.62 -17.39
N PRO A 88 -19.13 9.61 -16.05
CA PRO A 88 -20.17 9.08 -15.17
C PRO A 88 -21.43 9.93 -15.17
N ILE A 89 -22.59 9.27 -15.23
CA ILE A 89 -23.92 9.88 -15.18
C ILE A 89 -24.55 9.60 -13.82
N TYR A 90 -24.64 10.63 -12.99
CA TYR A 90 -25.14 10.53 -11.63
C TYR A 90 -26.65 10.74 -11.51
N GLU A 91 -27.31 9.90 -10.71
CA GLU A 91 -28.69 10.02 -10.27
C GLU A 91 -28.77 10.03 -8.74
N LYS A 92 -29.49 11.00 -8.18
CA LYS A 92 -29.66 11.13 -6.73
C LYS A 92 -30.60 10.05 -6.18
N ILE A 93 -30.12 9.28 -5.21
CA ILE A 93 -30.86 8.29 -4.42
C ILE A 93 -31.05 8.81 -3.01
N GLY A 94 -32.27 8.70 -2.47
CA GLY A 94 -32.62 9.05 -1.08
C GLY A 94 -33.95 9.79 -0.94
N PRO A 95 -34.36 10.13 0.29
CA PRO A 95 -33.62 9.91 1.53
C PRO A 95 -33.61 8.43 1.95
N VAL A 96 -32.45 7.97 2.41
CA VAL A 96 -32.31 6.78 3.24
C VAL A 96 -32.20 7.27 4.68
N THR A 97 -33.21 6.99 5.50
CA THR A 97 -33.31 7.50 6.88
C THR A 97 -32.78 6.48 7.87
N TYR A 98 -31.87 6.91 8.76
CA TYR A 98 -31.35 6.10 9.85
C TYR A 98 -31.74 6.69 11.20
N ASP A 99 -32.10 5.82 12.13
CA ASP A 99 -32.15 6.13 13.56
C ASP A 99 -30.73 6.00 14.11
N VAL A 100 -30.15 7.13 14.53
CA VAL A 100 -28.79 7.24 15.01
C VAL A 100 -28.80 7.37 16.53
N THR A 101 -28.29 6.34 17.21
CA THR A 101 -28.22 6.27 18.67
C THR A 101 -26.81 6.56 19.15
N LEU A 102 -26.66 7.59 19.97
CA LEU A 102 -25.42 7.95 20.65
C LEU A 102 -25.46 7.39 22.07
N LYS A 103 -24.48 6.54 22.40
CA LYS A 103 -24.23 6.05 23.76
C LYS A 103 -23.02 6.76 24.35
N LYS A 104 -23.17 7.35 25.52
CA LYS A 104 -22.16 8.15 26.19
C LYS A 104 -21.87 7.60 27.57
N GLU A 105 -20.59 7.47 27.90
CA GLU A 105 -20.13 7.04 29.22
C GLU A 105 -19.19 8.09 29.80
N VAL A 106 -19.48 8.60 30.99
CA VAL A 106 -18.59 9.54 31.68
C VAL A 106 -17.30 8.83 32.10
N ASP A 107 -16.17 9.33 31.62
CA ASP A 107 -14.85 8.82 31.93
C ASP A 107 -14.26 9.54 33.16
N SER A 108 -14.32 10.87 33.18
CA SER A 108 -13.80 11.67 34.29
C SER A 108 -14.44 13.05 34.36
N TYR A 109 -14.43 13.64 35.56
CA TYR A 109 -14.99 14.96 35.81
C TYR A 109 -14.10 15.78 36.75
N ASP A 110 -13.55 16.88 36.24
CA ASP A 110 -12.75 17.84 36.99
C ASP A 110 -13.61 19.03 37.43
N ILE A 111 -14.20 18.89 38.62
CA ILE A 111 -15.05 19.91 39.27
C ILE A 111 -14.33 21.25 39.41
N LYS A 112 -13.00 21.26 39.58
CA LYS A 112 -12.27 22.50 39.85
C LYS A 112 -12.20 23.39 38.61
N ASN A 113 -12.08 22.78 37.44
CA ASN A 113 -11.98 23.46 36.17
C ASN A 113 -13.29 23.40 35.38
N GLY A 114 -14.34 22.74 35.91
CA GLY A 114 -15.63 22.59 35.23
C GLY A 114 -15.54 21.76 33.94
N LEU A 115 -14.67 20.74 33.88
CA LEU A 115 -14.44 19.94 32.68
C LEU A 115 -14.97 18.52 32.86
N LEU A 116 -15.85 18.08 31.97
CA LEU A 116 -16.39 16.73 31.92
C LEU A 116 -15.84 16.00 30.70
N THR A 117 -15.23 14.83 30.89
CA THR A 117 -14.76 13.95 29.81
C THR A 117 -15.64 12.72 29.73
N TYR A 118 -16.13 12.40 28.53
CA TYR A 118 -16.93 11.22 28.27
C TYR A 118 -16.47 10.51 27.00
N LYS A 119 -16.74 9.20 26.91
CA LYS A 119 -16.59 8.39 25.70
C LYS A 119 -17.92 8.36 24.96
N GLN A 120 -17.88 8.42 23.64
CA GLN A 120 -19.09 8.34 22.82
C GLN A 120 -18.97 7.25 21.77
N ILE A 121 -19.97 6.36 21.72
CA ILE A 121 -20.16 5.38 20.65
C ILE A 121 -21.41 5.77 19.87
N THR A 122 -21.32 5.71 18.54
CA THR A 122 -22.44 5.97 17.64
C THR A 122 -22.91 4.65 17.05
N SER A 123 -24.23 4.46 16.98
CA SER A 123 -24.82 3.32 16.30
C SER A 123 -25.93 3.73 15.35
N TYR A 124 -26.07 2.97 14.27
CA TYR A 124 -26.96 3.29 13.15
C TYR A 124 -27.93 2.13 12.92
N ALA A 125 -29.23 2.42 12.89
CA ALA A 125 -30.27 1.47 12.52
C ALA A 125 -31.10 2.04 11.36
N CYS A 126 -31.43 1.19 10.37
CA CYS A 126 -32.30 1.60 9.27
C CYS A 126 -33.70 1.91 9.83
N SER A 127 -34.19 3.13 9.61
CA SER A 127 -35.47 3.56 10.17
C SER A 127 -36.64 2.89 9.45
N ASP A 128 -37.68 2.50 10.20
CA ASP A 128 -38.93 1.98 9.63
C ASP A 128 -39.65 3.04 8.75
N GLU A 129 -39.32 4.32 8.94
CA GLU A 129 -39.88 5.47 8.21
C GLU A 129 -39.10 5.82 6.94
N THR A 130 -38.00 5.11 6.64
CA THR A 130 -37.17 5.39 5.46
C THR A 130 -37.96 5.29 4.15
N LEU A 131 -37.78 6.27 3.27
CA LEU A 131 -38.43 6.27 1.94
C LEU A 131 -37.73 5.31 0.97
N VAL A 132 -36.41 5.18 1.09
CA VAL A 132 -35.58 4.30 0.29
C VAL A 132 -34.97 3.24 1.21
N PRO A 133 -35.10 1.93 0.92
CA PRO A 133 -34.51 0.89 1.74
C PRO A 133 -32.99 1.05 1.89
N CYS A 134 -32.46 0.84 3.08
CA CYS A 134 -31.01 0.92 3.32
C CYS A 134 -30.20 -0.16 2.58
N SER A 135 -30.87 -1.21 2.10
CA SER A 135 -30.30 -2.25 1.23
C SER A 135 -30.30 -1.86 -0.26
N THR A 136 -30.58 -0.60 -0.61
CA THR A 136 -30.57 -0.16 -2.01
C THR A 136 -29.13 -0.12 -2.51
N GLU A 137 -28.88 -0.79 -3.64
CA GLU A 137 -27.58 -0.84 -4.27
C GLU A 137 -27.24 0.50 -4.95
N VAL A 138 -26.04 1.00 -4.70
CA VAL A 138 -25.51 2.25 -5.26
C VAL A 138 -24.12 1.98 -5.82
N SER A 139 -23.97 2.19 -7.13
CA SER A 139 -22.68 2.23 -7.81
C SER A 139 -21.98 3.58 -7.61
N GLN A 140 -20.74 3.57 -7.10
CA GLN A 140 -19.96 4.77 -6.78
C GLN A 140 -18.44 4.51 -6.85
N LEU A 141 -17.64 5.58 -6.75
CA LEU A 141 -16.19 5.51 -6.68
C LEU A 141 -15.74 4.74 -5.44
N ASN A 142 -14.87 3.75 -5.62
CA ASN A 142 -14.19 3.07 -4.52
C ASN A 142 -13.11 3.99 -3.94
N ILE A 143 -13.38 4.55 -2.76
CA ILE A 143 -12.48 5.49 -2.10
C ILE A 143 -11.15 4.86 -1.66
N ALA A 144 -11.08 3.54 -1.51
CA ALA A 144 -9.87 2.83 -1.10
C ALA A 144 -8.94 2.52 -2.28
N PHE A 145 -9.50 2.32 -3.48
CA PHE A 145 -8.76 1.79 -4.63
C PHE A 145 -7.58 2.68 -5.05
N ASN A 146 -7.80 3.97 -5.26
CA ASN A 146 -6.75 4.86 -5.75
C ASN A 146 -5.64 5.12 -4.69
N PRO A 147 -5.95 5.29 -3.39
CA PRO A 147 -4.94 5.21 -2.32
C PRO A 147 -4.13 3.92 -2.34
N GLN A 148 -4.76 2.76 -2.56
CA GLN A 148 -4.08 1.47 -2.64
C GLN A 148 -3.16 1.41 -3.87
N VAL A 149 -3.57 1.93 -5.02
CA VAL A 149 -2.71 2.01 -6.22
C VAL A 149 -1.44 2.81 -5.92
N VAL A 150 -1.58 3.98 -5.29
CA VAL A 150 -0.42 4.82 -4.93
C VAL A 150 0.47 4.10 -3.91
N GLY A 151 -0.12 3.59 -2.81
CA GLY A 151 0.61 2.90 -1.75
C GLY A 151 1.30 1.62 -2.23
N ALA A 152 0.71 0.88 -3.17
CA ALA A 152 1.26 -0.35 -3.72
C ALA A 152 2.32 -0.12 -4.80
N THR A 153 2.47 1.10 -5.35
CA THR A 153 3.35 1.35 -6.49
C THR A 153 4.81 0.96 -6.20
N GLY A 154 5.35 1.31 -5.03
CA GLY A 154 6.72 0.94 -4.66
C GLY A 154 6.89 -0.57 -4.49
N THR A 155 5.95 -1.22 -3.81
CA THR A 155 5.93 -2.68 -3.63
C THR A 155 5.81 -3.41 -4.96
N GLY A 156 4.99 -2.90 -5.89
CA GLY A 156 4.83 -3.49 -7.21
C GLY A 156 6.09 -3.38 -8.06
N ILE A 157 6.83 -2.28 -7.98
CA ILE A 157 8.15 -2.17 -8.62
C ILE A 157 9.12 -3.19 -8.02
N ASN A 158 9.17 -3.30 -6.69
CA ASN A 158 10.02 -4.29 -6.05
C ASN A 158 9.64 -5.72 -6.50
N ALA A 159 8.36 -6.04 -6.60
CA ALA A 159 7.88 -7.33 -7.08
C ALA A 159 8.29 -7.58 -8.54
N ILE A 160 8.21 -6.60 -9.43
CA ILE A 160 8.72 -6.72 -10.82
C ILE A 160 10.23 -7.02 -10.82
N MET A 161 11.00 -6.34 -9.97
CA MET A 161 12.44 -6.58 -9.85
C MET A 161 12.73 -7.99 -9.33
N ASP A 162 11.96 -8.48 -8.36
CA ASP A 162 12.07 -9.84 -7.82
C ASP A 162 11.64 -10.90 -8.86
N ILE A 163 10.62 -10.63 -9.68
CA ILE A 163 10.23 -11.46 -10.83
C ILE A 163 11.38 -11.54 -11.84
N THR A 164 11.99 -10.40 -12.17
CA THR A 164 13.15 -10.35 -13.09
C THR A 164 14.33 -11.15 -12.55
N LYS A 165 14.61 -11.00 -11.25
CA LYS A 165 15.64 -11.75 -10.53
C LYS A 165 15.40 -13.26 -10.57
N THR A 166 14.15 -13.66 -10.35
CA THR A 166 13.74 -15.06 -10.35
C THR A 166 13.79 -15.65 -11.75
N GLY A 167 13.33 -14.90 -12.76
CA GLY A 167 13.42 -15.31 -14.17
C GLY A 167 14.85 -15.52 -14.62
N PHE A 168 15.78 -14.63 -14.24
CA PHE A 168 17.21 -14.82 -14.48
C PHE A 168 17.72 -16.10 -13.81
N ALA A 169 17.46 -16.31 -12.53
CA ALA A 169 17.94 -17.49 -11.81
C ALA A 169 17.35 -18.79 -12.40
N SER A 170 16.06 -18.82 -12.72
CA SER A 170 15.39 -19.97 -13.35
C SER A 170 15.98 -20.26 -14.73
N GLY A 171 16.21 -19.24 -15.56
CA GLY A 171 16.84 -19.38 -16.86
C GLY A 171 18.28 -19.90 -16.78
N VAL A 172 19.07 -19.44 -15.79
CA VAL A 172 20.42 -19.97 -15.57
C VAL A 172 20.39 -21.42 -15.11
N ILE A 173 19.46 -21.79 -14.21
CA ILE A 173 19.29 -23.19 -13.76
C ILE A 173 18.89 -24.08 -14.95
N ASP A 174 18.03 -23.60 -15.85
CA ASP A 174 17.67 -24.30 -17.08
C ASP A 174 18.90 -24.59 -17.96
N ILE A 175 19.74 -23.57 -18.19
CA ILE A 175 21.01 -23.70 -18.92
C ILE A 175 21.95 -24.67 -18.20
N HIS A 176 22.00 -24.63 -16.87
CA HIS A 176 22.84 -25.54 -16.09
C HIS A 176 22.44 -27.00 -16.29
N LEU A 177 21.14 -27.31 -16.31
CA LEU A 177 20.64 -28.65 -16.58
C LEU A 177 20.80 -29.05 -18.05
N LYS A 178 20.73 -28.08 -18.98
CA LYS A 178 20.83 -28.33 -20.41
C LYS A 178 22.27 -28.58 -20.87
N GLN A 179 23.25 -27.84 -20.33
CA GLN A 179 24.63 -27.81 -20.84
C GLN A 179 25.67 -28.06 -19.74
N VAL A 180 25.56 -27.40 -18.58
CA VAL A 180 26.57 -27.49 -17.51
C VAL A 180 26.64 -28.89 -16.90
N SER A 181 25.51 -29.59 -16.79
CA SER A 181 25.48 -30.98 -16.31
C SER A 181 26.30 -31.92 -17.20
N ALA A 182 26.31 -31.68 -18.51
CA ALA A 182 27.13 -32.45 -19.44
C ALA A 182 28.60 -32.09 -19.26
N ALA A 183 28.91 -30.81 -19.12
CA ALA A 183 30.28 -30.34 -18.92
C ALA A 183 30.93 -30.90 -17.64
N TYR A 184 30.17 -31.02 -16.54
CA TYR A 184 30.65 -31.70 -15.33
C TYR A 184 31.01 -33.17 -15.59
N ALA A 185 30.18 -33.88 -16.38
CA ALA A 185 30.45 -35.26 -16.72
C ALA A 185 31.64 -35.42 -17.67
N VAL A 186 31.80 -34.52 -18.65
CA VAL A 186 32.98 -34.51 -19.53
C VAL A 186 34.26 -34.26 -18.73
N ALA A 187 34.24 -33.28 -17.83
CA ALA A 187 35.38 -32.99 -16.96
C ALA A 187 35.74 -34.20 -16.07
N ASP A 188 34.73 -34.87 -15.49
CA ASP A 188 34.91 -36.10 -14.70
C ASP A 188 35.44 -37.26 -15.56
N GLU A 189 34.94 -37.43 -16.79
CA GLU A 189 35.45 -38.44 -17.72
C GLU A 189 36.93 -38.20 -18.03
N ILE A 190 37.29 -36.96 -18.34
CA ILE A 190 38.68 -36.58 -18.62
C ILE A 190 39.56 -36.89 -17.40
N GLU A 191 39.21 -36.39 -16.21
CA GLU A 191 40.04 -36.54 -15.01
C GLU A 191 40.11 -37.99 -14.51
N ASN A 192 38.95 -38.61 -14.30
CA ASN A 192 38.82 -39.83 -13.52
C ASN A 192 38.73 -41.09 -14.38
N GLU A 193 38.26 -41.01 -15.63
CA GLU A 193 38.17 -42.16 -16.53
C GLU A 193 39.37 -42.26 -17.48
N HIS A 194 39.93 -41.14 -17.94
CA HIS A 194 41.08 -41.13 -18.86
C HIS A 194 42.40 -40.80 -18.17
N MET A 195 42.57 -39.60 -17.62
CA MET A 195 43.86 -39.12 -17.08
C MET A 195 44.38 -40.04 -15.95
N ALA A 196 43.51 -40.46 -15.04
CA ALA A 196 43.86 -41.40 -13.98
C ALA A 196 44.38 -42.76 -14.50
N LEU A 197 43.83 -43.27 -15.62
CA LEU A 197 44.26 -44.55 -16.20
C LEU A 197 45.52 -44.40 -17.07
N LEU A 198 45.61 -43.34 -17.87
CA LEU A 198 46.73 -43.10 -18.77
C LEU A 198 48.02 -42.82 -18.00
N SER A 199 47.94 -42.07 -16.90
CA SER A 199 49.08 -41.83 -16.01
C SER A 199 49.62 -43.10 -15.34
N GLU A 200 48.80 -44.14 -15.12
CA GLU A 200 49.26 -45.43 -14.58
C GLU A 200 50.12 -46.23 -15.58
N VAL A 201 49.95 -46.00 -16.89
CA VAL A 201 50.64 -46.72 -17.97
C VAL A 201 51.74 -45.90 -18.65
N GLU A 202 52.10 -44.78 -18.04
CA GLU A 202 53.16 -43.88 -18.45
C GLU A 202 54.54 -44.33 -17.94
N GLY A 203 55.55 -44.23 -18.81
CA GLY A 203 56.93 -44.45 -18.39
C GLY A 203 57.96 -44.50 -19.52
N GLU A 204 59.24 -44.59 -19.13
CA GLU A 204 60.36 -44.57 -20.07
C GLU A 204 60.51 -45.93 -20.80
N GLY A 205 60.30 -45.92 -22.12
CA GLY A 205 60.67 -47.01 -23.03
C GLY A 205 59.49 -47.80 -23.62
N GLN A 206 59.77 -48.64 -24.61
CA GLN A 206 58.77 -49.37 -25.42
C GLN A 206 57.89 -50.39 -24.67
N ALA A 207 58.08 -50.55 -23.35
CA ALA A 207 57.24 -51.42 -22.52
C ALA A 207 56.01 -50.71 -21.95
N TYR A 208 55.99 -49.37 -22.00
CA TYR A 208 54.89 -48.51 -21.56
C TYR A 208 53.99 -48.15 -22.75
N ILE A 209 52.69 -47.96 -22.49
CA ILE A 209 51.73 -47.57 -23.52
C ILE A 209 51.95 -46.11 -23.88
N VAL A 210 52.06 -45.25 -22.86
CA VAL A 210 52.48 -43.85 -23.00
C VAL A 210 53.99 -43.81 -22.76
N ASN A 211 54.75 -43.69 -23.85
CA ASN A 211 56.21 -43.75 -23.81
C ASN A 211 56.82 -42.34 -23.71
N THR A 212 57.28 -41.98 -22.52
CA THR A 212 57.83 -40.64 -22.24
C THR A 212 59.17 -40.36 -22.94
N ASN A 213 59.87 -41.39 -23.43
CA ASN A 213 61.06 -41.19 -24.28
C ASN A 213 60.71 -40.60 -25.66
N LEU A 214 59.44 -40.67 -26.07
CA LEU A 214 58.94 -40.04 -27.28
C LEU A 214 58.27 -38.69 -26.99
N HIS A 215 58.46 -38.15 -25.77
CA HIS A 215 57.84 -36.92 -25.30
C HIS A 215 56.30 -36.98 -25.18
N ASN A 216 55.73 -38.19 -25.18
CA ASN A 216 54.30 -38.38 -24.92
C ASN A 216 54.01 -38.28 -23.42
N SER A 217 52.87 -37.65 -23.09
CA SER A 217 52.27 -37.63 -21.75
C SER A 217 50.89 -38.28 -21.78
N ALA A 218 50.26 -38.45 -20.61
CA ALA A 218 48.89 -38.94 -20.53
C ALA A 218 47.92 -38.01 -21.30
N GLU A 219 48.07 -36.70 -21.12
CA GLU A 219 47.32 -35.63 -21.80
C GLU A 219 47.52 -35.70 -23.31
N SER A 220 48.77 -35.82 -23.73
CA SER A 220 49.18 -35.93 -25.13
C SER A 220 48.52 -37.14 -25.81
N TYR A 221 48.52 -38.30 -25.13
CA TYR A 221 47.88 -39.52 -25.62
C TYR A 221 46.36 -39.43 -25.69
N PHE A 222 45.72 -38.75 -24.72
CA PHE A 222 44.27 -38.51 -24.75
C PHE A 222 43.87 -37.61 -25.91
N LEU A 223 44.61 -36.52 -26.14
CA LEU A 223 44.35 -35.60 -27.25
C LEU A 223 44.56 -36.25 -28.63
N ASP A 224 45.51 -37.18 -28.75
CA ASP A 224 45.64 -38.03 -29.94
C ASP A 224 44.40 -38.93 -30.11
N GLY A 225 43.84 -39.48 -29.03
CA GLY A 225 42.58 -40.25 -29.06
C GLY A 225 41.35 -39.41 -29.45
N MET A 226 41.33 -38.12 -29.08
CA MET A 226 40.26 -37.20 -29.50
C MET A 226 40.23 -36.99 -31.01
N PHE A 227 41.37 -37.10 -31.69
CA PHE A 227 41.43 -37.08 -33.16
C PHE A 227 40.74 -38.29 -33.78
N GLU A 228 40.95 -39.49 -33.24
CA GLU A 228 40.25 -40.70 -33.71
C GLU A 228 38.73 -40.57 -33.51
N ALA A 229 38.29 -40.03 -32.37
CA ALA A 229 36.87 -39.77 -32.10
C ALA A 229 36.27 -38.72 -33.06
N PHE A 230 37.04 -37.68 -33.40
CA PHE A 230 36.66 -36.67 -34.39
C PHE A 230 36.52 -37.26 -35.80
N ASP A 231 37.50 -38.06 -36.24
CA ASP A 231 37.49 -38.72 -37.55
C ASP A 231 36.31 -39.69 -37.68
N ASP A 232 36.04 -40.48 -36.64
CA ASP A 232 34.87 -41.39 -36.62
C ASP A 232 33.52 -40.63 -36.65
N ALA A 233 33.43 -39.48 -35.98
CA ALA A 233 32.18 -38.71 -35.88
C ALA A 233 31.90 -37.82 -37.10
N TYR A 234 32.93 -37.19 -37.64
CA TYR A 234 32.81 -36.13 -38.66
C TYR A 234 33.59 -36.44 -39.94
N GLY A 235 34.54 -37.37 -39.94
CA GLY A 235 35.44 -37.65 -41.06
C GLY A 235 34.70 -37.76 -42.39
N ASP A 236 33.75 -38.69 -42.53
CA ASP A 236 33.05 -38.92 -43.81
C ASP A 236 32.20 -37.72 -44.29
N ALA A 237 31.57 -36.96 -43.39
CA ALA A 237 30.72 -35.81 -43.74
C ALA A 237 31.51 -34.51 -43.99
N PHE A 238 32.68 -34.40 -43.36
CA PHE A 238 33.60 -33.27 -43.46
C PHE A 238 34.55 -33.41 -44.66
N LEU A 239 34.85 -34.66 -45.07
CA LEU A 239 35.60 -35.01 -46.29
C LEU A 239 34.87 -34.64 -47.60
N ASP A 240 33.55 -34.49 -47.58
CA ASP A 240 32.71 -34.28 -48.77
C ASP A 240 32.33 -32.79 -49.03
N ASP A 241 32.71 -31.85 -48.15
CA ASP A 241 32.43 -30.41 -48.31
C ASP A 241 33.67 -29.63 -48.78
N GLU A 242 33.75 -29.36 -50.10
CA GLU A 242 34.85 -28.61 -50.74
C GLU A 242 34.98 -27.14 -50.25
N THR A 243 34.04 -26.63 -49.43
CA THR A 243 34.05 -25.26 -48.89
C THR A 243 34.56 -25.15 -47.45
N LYS A 244 34.64 -26.27 -46.72
CA LYS A 244 35.33 -26.33 -45.42
C LYS A 244 36.80 -26.65 -45.67
N THR A 245 37.66 -25.63 -45.54
CA THR A 245 39.04 -25.61 -46.04
C THR A 245 40.03 -26.60 -45.40
N PHE A 246 39.61 -27.49 -44.50
CA PHE A 246 40.48 -28.38 -43.72
C PHE A 246 41.37 -29.29 -44.59
N LEU A 247 40.98 -29.61 -45.83
CA LEU A 247 41.68 -30.60 -46.67
C LEU A 247 42.15 -30.08 -48.03
N GLY A 248 41.94 -28.80 -48.33
CA GLY A 248 42.19 -28.25 -49.66
C GLY A 248 43.68 -28.21 -50.04
N GLU A 249 44.56 -27.72 -49.17
CA GLU A 249 45.96 -27.42 -49.54
C GLU A 249 47.03 -27.56 -48.42
N GLY A 250 46.78 -28.23 -47.28
CA GLY A 250 47.81 -28.29 -46.21
C GLY A 250 47.52 -29.03 -44.90
N PHE A 251 46.84 -30.19 -44.92
CA PHE A 251 46.60 -30.97 -43.70
C PHE A 251 47.90 -31.48 -43.04
N SER A 252 48.03 -31.21 -41.74
CA SER A 252 49.01 -31.82 -40.83
C SER A 252 48.26 -32.55 -39.72
N GLU A 253 48.63 -33.82 -39.47
CA GLU A 253 48.14 -34.58 -38.31
C GLU A 253 48.45 -33.78 -37.04
N PRO A 254 47.44 -33.47 -36.20
CA PRO A 254 47.64 -32.63 -35.04
C PRO A 254 48.44 -33.41 -34.00
N LYS A 255 49.74 -33.15 -33.93
CA LYS A 255 50.58 -33.78 -32.91
C LYS A 255 50.49 -33.04 -31.59
N TRP A 256 50.18 -33.80 -30.54
CA TRP A 256 50.12 -33.37 -29.14
C TRP A 256 51.28 -34.02 -28.39
N VAL A 257 52.39 -33.29 -28.24
CA VAL A 257 53.57 -33.82 -27.56
C VAL A 257 54.08 -32.78 -26.57
N ASP A 258 54.33 -33.27 -25.37
CA ASP A 258 54.71 -32.48 -24.22
C ASP A 258 56.23 -32.33 -24.15
N GLY A 259 56.71 -31.08 -24.13
CA GLY A 259 58.13 -30.76 -24.02
C GLY A 259 58.81 -30.22 -25.29
N THR A 260 60.12 -30.44 -25.42
CA THR A 260 60.97 -29.79 -26.45
C THR A 260 61.50 -30.83 -27.44
N TRP A 261 61.00 -30.79 -28.68
CA TRP A 261 61.43 -31.66 -29.79
C TRP A 261 62.09 -30.89 -30.95
N ASN A 262 62.82 -31.60 -31.82
CA ASN A 262 63.46 -31.06 -33.02
C ASN A 262 62.64 -31.41 -34.28
N ASP A 263 61.71 -30.54 -34.66
CA ASP A 263 60.97 -30.63 -35.92
C ASP A 263 61.63 -29.71 -36.97
N ASP A 264 61.85 -30.21 -38.20
CA ASP A 264 62.38 -29.44 -39.33
C ASP A 264 61.31 -28.60 -40.05
N GLY A 265 60.07 -28.67 -39.56
CA GLY A 265 58.90 -27.97 -40.07
C GLY A 265 58.04 -28.82 -41.01
N ASP A 266 58.28 -30.13 -41.08
CA ASP A 266 57.45 -31.08 -41.83
C ASP A 266 56.43 -31.83 -40.95
N GLY A 267 56.49 -31.65 -39.63
CA GLY A 267 55.57 -32.27 -38.68
C GLY A 267 55.84 -33.75 -38.44
N VAL A 268 57.01 -34.30 -38.79
CA VAL A 268 57.41 -35.69 -38.54
C VAL A 268 58.34 -35.78 -37.31
N LEU A 269 58.09 -36.79 -36.48
CA LEU A 269 58.91 -37.07 -35.30
C LEU A 269 60.04 -38.01 -35.72
N GLU A 270 61.28 -37.53 -35.73
CA GLU A 270 62.43 -38.35 -36.06
C GLU A 270 63.22 -38.71 -34.78
N GLU A 271 63.47 -40.00 -34.54
CA GLU A 271 64.51 -40.41 -33.58
C GLU A 271 65.85 -39.91 -34.13
N ASP A 272 66.60 -39.11 -33.34
CA ASP A 272 67.93 -38.56 -33.66
C ASP A 272 68.66 -39.32 -34.78
N GLU A 273 68.97 -38.65 -35.88
CA GLU A 273 69.68 -39.25 -37.01
C GLU A 273 71.02 -39.88 -36.55
N PHE A 274 71.05 -41.21 -36.47
CA PHE A 274 72.29 -41.92 -36.16
C PHE A 274 73.19 -41.98 -37.40
N TRP A 275 74.18 -41.11 -37.44
CA TRP A 275 75.20 -41.11 -38.48
C TRP A 275 76.10 -42.35 -38.37
N TYR A 276 76.24 -43.10 -39.47
CA TYR A 276 77.28 -44.12 -39.57
C TYR A 276 77.86 -44.19 -40.98
N TYR A 277 79.14 -44.55 -41.05
CA TYR A 277 79.77 -44.87 -42.32
C TYR A 277 79.43 -46.30 -42.70
N ASP A 278 78.91 -46.49 -43.90
CA ASP A 278 78.71 -47.83 -44.42
C ASP A 278 80.05 -48.52 -44.74
N ASN A 279 79.98 -49.79 -45.13
CA ASN A 279 81.19 -50.56 -45.48
C ASN A 279 81.92 -50.06 -46.74
N ASN A 280 81.34 -49.11 -47.48
CA ASN A 280 81.94 -48.46 -48.65
C ASN A 280 82.53 -47.08 -48.32
N GLY A 281 82.39 -46.62 -47.07
CA GLY A 281 82.86 -45.31 -46.62
C GLY A 281 81.94 -44.15 -47.02
N GLU A 282 80.70 -44.45 -47.40
CA GLU A 282 79.65 -43.47 -47.64
C GLU A 282 78.98 -43.14 -46.30
N LEU A 283 78.80 -41.86 -46.00
CA LEU A 283 78.14 -41.41 -44.78
C LEU A 283 76.63 -41.59 -44.96
N ILE A 284 76.04 -42.50 -44.20
CA ILE A 284 74.59 -42.78 -44.21
C ILE A 284 73.98 -42.03 -43.02
N GLY A 285 72.92 -41.28 -43.30
CA GLY A 285 72.25 -40.41 -42.32
C GLY A 285 72.69 -38.95 -42.32
N ASP A 286 73.48 -38.47 -43.31
CA ASP A 286 73.75 -37.04 -43.55
C ASP A 286 73.01 -36.62 -44.83
N LEU A 287 71.69 -36.42 -44.73
CA LEU A 287 70.80 -36.23 -45.89
C LEU A 287 71.07 -34.91 -46.64
N ASN A 288 71.49 -33.87 -45.91
CA ASN A 288 71.79 -32.55 -46.47
C ASN A 288 73.25 -32.46 -47.00
N ASN A 289 74.08 -33.49 -46.77
CA ASN A 289 75.47 -33.62 -47.22
C ASN A 289 76.38 -32.46 -46.77
N ASN A 290 76.07 -31.82 -45.64
CA ASN A 290 76.84 -30.68 -45.15
C ASN A 290 78.05 -31.12 -44.31
N GLY A 291 78.12 -32.39 -43.88
CA GLY A 291 79.25 -32.98 -43.17
C GLY A 291 79.48 -32.43 -41.76
N ILE A 292 78.48 -31.77 -41.17
CA ILE A 292 78.45 -31.27 -39.80
C ILE A 292 77.40 -32.09 -39.06
N ILE A 293 77.75 -32.70 -37.91
CA ILE A 293 76.72 -33.18 -36.98
C ILE A 293 76.05 -31.92 -36.43
N ASP A 294 75.06 -31.42 -37.14
CA ASP A 294 74.16 -30.38 -36.67
C ASP A 294 72.91 -31.05 -36.11
N ASN A 295 72.49 -30.55 -34.96
CA ASN A 295 71.07 -30.60 -34.64
C ASN A 295 70.45 -29.62 -35.65
N GLU A 296 69.86 -30.13 -36.72
CA GLU A 296 69.48 -29.44 -37.97
C GLU A 296 69.06 -27.97 -37.78
N SER A 297 69.48 -27.13 -38.73
CA SER A 297 69.51 -25.66 -38.65
C SER A 297 68.15 -24.93 -38.73
N SER A 298 67.04 -25.67 -38.61
CA SER A 298 65.71 -25.13 -38.30
C SER A 298 64.93 -26.05 -37.37
N SER A 299 65.57 -26.53 -36.29
CA SER A 299 64.85 -27.20 -35.20
C SER A 299 63.98 -26.20 -34.46
N PHE A 300 62.67 -26.25 -34.69
CA PHE A 300 61.71 -25.53 -33.85
C PHE A 300 61.42 -26.34 -32.59
N VAL A 301 61.64 -25.72 -31.43
CA VAL A 301 61.13 -26.21 -30.16
C VAL A 301 59.67 -25.75 -30.06
N SER A 302 58.72 -26.58 -30.46
CA SER A 302 57.33 -26.39 -30.02
C SER A 302 57.23 -26.97 -28.61
N SER A 303 57.21 -26.11 -27.59
CA SER A 303 56.80 -26.47 -26.24
C SER A 303 55.32 -26.14 -26.08
N ILE A 304 54.46 -27.13 -26.27
CA ILE A 304 53.07 -27.03 -25.80
C ILE A 304 53.10 -27.33 -24.31
N ASP A 305 52.42 -26.50 -23.52
CA ASP A 305 52.23 -26.75 -22.09
C ASP A 305 50.86 -27.44 -21.91
N LEU A 306 50.84 -28.76 -22.02
CA LEU A 306 49.61 -29.53 -21.82
C LEU A 306 49.16 -29.52 -20.36
N ASP A 307 50.10 -29.36 -19.42
CA ASP A 307 49.78 -29.16 -18.00
C ASP A 307 48.92 -27.89 -17.83
N TYR A 308 49.27 -26.81 -18.52
CA TYR A 308 48.44 -25.60 -18.52
C TYR A 308 47.04 -25.87 -19.06
N ALA A 309 46.90 -26.47 -20.25
CA ALA A 309 45.59 -26.73 -20.84
C ALA A 309 44.68 -27.59 -19.93
N PHE A 310 45.25 -28.63 -19.31
CA PHE A 310 44.47 -29.58 -18.50
C PHE A 310 44.22 -29.12 -17.08
N TYR A 311 45.11 -28.33 -16.47
CA TYR A 311 45.08 -28.08 -15.01
C TYR A 311 45.17 -26.60 -14.61
N GLU A 312 45.67 -25.71 -15.47
CA GLU A 312 45.95 -24.31 -15.10
C GLU A 312 45.32 -23.27 -16.04
N ALA A 313 44.60 -23.70 -17.08
CA ALA A 313 44.01 -22.80 -18.06
C ALA A 313 43.03 -21.85 -17.37
N VAL A 314 43.17 -20.55 -17.65
CA VAL A 314 42.36 -19.51 -17.01
C VAL A 314 41.77 -18.54 -18.01
N GLY A 315 40.54 -18.13 -17.74
CA GLY A 315 39.83 -17.11 -18.48
C GLY A 315 40.33 -15.69 -18.16
N PRO A 316 39.85 -14.68 -18.91
CA PRO A 316 40.24 -13.29 -18.73
C PRO A 316 39.99 -12.74 -17.31
N SER A 317 39.00 -13.28 -16.60
CA SER A 317 38.65 -12.87 -15.23
C SER A 317 39.11 -13.87 -14.16
N GLN A 318 40.05 -14.76 -14.51
CA GLN A 318 40.53 -15.87 -13.67
C GLN A 318 39.49 -16.97 -13.44
N GLU A 319 38.54 -17.15 -14.37
CA GLU A 319 37.72 -18.36 -14.45
C GLU A 319 38.65 -19.57 -14.67
N ASP A 320 38.39 -20.68 -13.98
CA ASP A 320 39.18 -21.92 -14.17
C ASP A 320 38.68 -22.65 -15.42
N LEU A 321 39.42 -22.50 -16.53
CA LEU A 321 39.13 -23.10 -17.84
C LEU A 321 39.90 -24.41 -18.08
N SER A 322 40.53 -24.96 -17.04
CA SER A 322 41.22 -26.25 -17.14
C SER A 322 40.27 -27.31 -17.70
N LEU A 323 40.77 -28.22 -18.55
CA LEU A 323 39.91 -29.23 -19.20
C LEU A 323 39.30 -30.23 -18.21
N ILE A 324 39.86 -30.35 -17.00
CA ILE A 324 39.28 -31.14 -15.90
C ILE A 324 38.29 -30.35 -15.04
N ASN A 325 38.09 -29.06 -15.30
CA ASN A 325 37.04 -28.25 -14.71
C ASN A 325 35.90 -28.11 -15.73
N TYR A 326 34.64 -28.24 -15.30
CA TYR A 326 33.48 -28.17 -16.20
C TYR A 326 33.48 -26.93 -17.11
N MET A 327 34.02 -25.79 -16.65
CA MET A 327 34.06 -24.57 -17.44
C MET A 327 34.95 -24.71 -18.68
N GLY A 328 36.03 -25.50 -18.60
CA GLY A 328 36.94 -25.75 -19.72
C GLY A 328 36.23 -26.35 -20.93
N PRO A 329 35.69 -27.58 -20.83
CA PRO A 329 34.89 -28.22 -21.88
C PRO A 329 33.71 -27.38 -22.36
N LEU A 330 33.03 -26.70 -21.42
CA LEU A 330 31.85 -25.88 -21.73
C LEU A 330 32.21 -24.65 -22.57
N VAL A 331 33.15 -23.83 -22.12
CA VAL A 331 33.59 -22.62 -22.84
C VAL A 331 34.21 -23.03 -24.18
N TYR A 332 35.06 -24.05 -24.20
CA TYR A 332 35.69 -24.52 -25.44
C TYR A 332 34.64 -24.86 -26.52
N SER A 333 33.58 -25.57 -26.12
CA SER A 333 32.49 -25.94 -27.02
C SER A 333 31.56 -24.76 -27.37
N ALA A 334 31.38 -23.81 -26.46
CA ALA A 334 30.49 -22.66 -26.61
C ALA A 334 31.07 -21.52 -27.48
N MET A 335 32.40 -21.42 -27.60
CA MET A 335 33.08 -20.38 -28.38
C MET A 335 32.80 -20.44 -29.90
N GLY A 336 32.14 -21.48 -30.41
CA GLY A 336 31.72 -21.60 -31.81
C GLY A 336 32.55 -22.59 -32.63
N GLU A 337 32.37 -22.63 -33.95
CA GLU A 337 33.14 -23.49 -34.85
C GLU A 337 34.52 -22.85 -35.15
N PRO A 338 35.62 -23.62 -35.27
CA PRO A 338 36.92 -23.10 -35.70
C PRO A 338 36.88 -22.40 -37.07
N ASP A 339 37.73 -21.40 -37.26
CA ASP A 339 37.78 -20.58 -38.48
C ASP A 339 38.39 -21.33 -39.69
N SER A 340 38.23 -20.79 -40.90
CA SER A 340 39.05 -21.23 -42.04
C SER A 340 40.45 -20.60 -41.99
N LEU A 341 41.47 -21.25 -42.57
CA LEU A 341 42.82 -20.67 -42.66
C LEU A 341 42.81 -19.27 -43.30
N GLN A 342 41.93 -19.06 -44.29
CA GLN A 342 41.80 -17.78 -44.97
C GLN A 342 41.19 -16.71 -44.05
N ASP A 343 40.17 -17.05 -43.26
CA ASP A 343 39.53 -16.13 -42.32
C ASP A 343 40.50 -15.69 -41.22
N ILE A 344 41.33 -16.61 -40.72
CA ILE A 344 42.38 -16.28 -39.74
C ILE A 344 43.40 -15.31 -40.35
N LEU A 345 43.81 -15.53 -41.60
CA LEU A 345 44.77 -14.65 -42.29
C LEU A 345 44.18 -13.27 -42.60
N ASP A 346 42.89 -13.21 -42.91
CA ASP A 346 42.20 -11.97 -43.26
C ASP A 346 41.83 -11.14 -42.01
N ASN A 347 41.39 -11.79 -40.91
CA ASN A 347 40.95 -11.14 -39.67
C ASN A 347 41.50 -11.86 -38.42
N PRO A 348 42.82 -11.86 -38.17
CA PRO A 348 43.42 -12.61 -37.06
C PRO A 348 42.97 -12.14 -35.66
N GLU A 349 42.50 -10.90 -35.53
CA GLU A 349 42.01 -10.35 -34.26
C GLU A 349 40.58 -10.81 -33.91
N GLU A 350 39.83 -11.33 -34.88
CA GLU A 350 38.46 -11.85 -34.70
C GLU A 350 38.42 -13.38 -34.77
N SER A 351 39.59 -14.04 -34.85
CA SER A 351 39.67 -15.49 -34.99
C SER A 351 39.41 -16.21 -33.67
N VAL A 352 38.33 -16.98 -33.65
CA VAL A 352 37.97 -17.90 -32.57
C VAL A 352 39.05 -18.95 -32.36
N THR A 353 39.66 -19.45 -33.44
CA THR A 353 40.76 -20.43 -33.36
C THR A 353 41.98 -19.87 -32.64
N LEU A 354 42.39 -18.64 -32.97
CA LEU A 354 43.52 -17.99 -32.29
C LEU A 354 43.19 -17.63 -30.85
N GLU A 355 41.94 -17.28 -30.56
CA GLU A 355 41.48 -17.01 -29.21
C GLU A 355 41.51 -18.27 -28.33
N ARG A 356 40.96 -19.40 -28.80
CA ARG A 356 41.07 -20.70 -28.11
C ARG A 356 42.50 -21.15 -27.95
N ALA A 357 43.31 -21.04 -29.00
CA ALA A 357 44.72 -21.42 -28.94
C ALA A 357 45.51 -20.61 -27.90
N LYS A 358 45.09 -19.37 -27.65
CA LYS A 358 45.65 -18.52 -26.60
C LYS A 358 45.14 -18.89 -25.20
N LEU A 359 43.84 -19.18 -25.05
CA LEU A 359 43.25 -19.52 -23.75
C LEU A 359 43.78 -20.84 -23.18
N TRP A 360 44.05 -21.83 -24.04
CA TRP A 360 44.57 -23.17 -23.67
C TRP A 360 46.03 -23.41 -24.10
N ASP A 361 46.75 -22.35 -24.50
CA ASP A 361 48.19 -22.37 -24.85
C ASP A 361 48.64 -23.47 -25.84
N PHE A 362 47.83 -23.78 -26.85
CA PHE A 362 48.14 -24.80 -27.85
C PHE A 362 48.60 -24.25 -29.21
N ALA A 363 48.72 -22.92 -29.34
CA ALA A 363 49.12 -22.26 -30.58
C ALA A 363 50.51 -22.73 -31.04
N HIS A 364 50.61 -23.23 -32.26
CA HIS A 364 51.90 -23.56 -32.85
C HIS A 364 52.67 -22.27 -33.22
N PRO A 365 53.97 -22.15 -32.88
CA PRO A 365 54.71 -20.88 -32.97
C PRO A 365 54.94 -20.38 -34.41
N THR A 366 54.89 -21.26 -35.41
CA THR A 366 55.24 -20.92 -36.81
C THR A 366 54.32 -21.50 -37.87
N ASP A 367 53.37 -22.36 -37.51
CA ASP A 367 52.51 -23.05 -38.47
C ASP A 367 51.05 -22.99 -38.04
N LEU A 368 50.29 -22.14 -38.73
CA LEU A 368 48.88 -21.94 -38.44
C LEU A 368 48.02 -23.17 -38.79
N ASN A 369 48.46 -24.03 -39.72
CA ASN A 369 47.73 -25.26 -40.04
C ASN A 369 47.75 -26.23 -38.86
N ILE A 370 48.85 -26.31 -38.12
CA ILE A 370 48.93 -27.15 -36.92
C ILE A 370 48.01 -26.62 -35.82
N THR A 371 48.01 -25.30 -35.57
CA THR A 371 47.08 -24.68 -34.62
C THR A 371 45.63 -24.95 -35.01
N LEU A 372 45.30 -24.80 -36.30
CA LEU A 372 43.96 -25.03 -36.82
C LEU A 372 43.54 -26.51 -36.69
N SER A 373 44.44 -27.45 -37.04
CA SER A 373 44.18 -28.88 -36.86
C SER A 373 43.93 -29.24 -35.40
N ARG A 374 44.69 -28.68 -34.47
CA ARG A 374 44.51 -28.90 -33.02
C ARG A 374 43.15 -28.41 -32.54
N ASP A 375 42.73 -27.22 -32.97
CA ASP A 375 41.44 -26.63 -32.59
C ASP A 375 40.27 -27.44 -33.16
N TRP A 376 40.31 -27.87 -34.43
CA TRP A 376 39.27 -28.74 -35.01
C TRP A 376 39.10 -30.06 -34.29
N THR A 377 40.22 -30.71 -33.95
CA THR A 377 40.22 -31.98 -33.22
C THR A 377 39.60 -31.82 -31.84
N LEU A 378 40.06 -30.82 -31.07
CA LEU A 378 39.52 -30.55 -29.74
C LEU A 378 38.06 -30.12 -29.82
N TYR A 379 37.69 -29.23 -30.73
CA TYR A 379 36.32 -28.76 -30.88
C TYR A 379 35.35 -29.90 -31.19
N GLY A 380 35.66 -30.71 -32.20
CA GLY A 380 34.75 -31.76 -32.62
C GLY A 380 34.73 -32.95 -31.65
N GLY A 381 35.87 -33.31 -31.06
CA GLY A 381 35.94 -34.34 -30.02
C GLY A 381 35.25 -33.90 -28.72
N MET A 382 35.53 -32.68 -28.23
CA MET A 382 34.91 -32.14 -27.03
C MET A 382 33.40 -31.93 -27.21
N GLY A 383 33.01 -31.40 -28.38
CA GLY A 383 31.60 -31.27 -28.76
C GLY A 383 30.90 -32.63 -28.80
N LYS A 384 31.56 -33.67 -29.29
CA LYS A 384 31.03 -35.05 -29.27
C LYS A 384 30.80 -35.56 -27.84
N LEU A 385 31.78 -35.40 -26.95
CA LEU A 385 31.64 -35.77 -25.53
C LEU A 385 30.49 -34.99 -24.86
N MET A 386 30.42 -33.68 -25.08
CA MET A 386 29.34 -32.83 -24.58
C MET A 386 27.97 -33.32 -25.06
N LEU A 387 27.83 -33.65 -26.34
CA LEU A 387 26.59 -34.20 -26.91
C LEU A 387 26.26 -35.59 -26.34
N ASP A 388 27.24 -36.45 -26.11
CA ASP A 388 27.05 -37.79 -25.53
C ASP A 388 26.57 -37.73 -24.08
N TYR A 389 27.00 -36.72 -23.33
CA TYR A 389 26.42 -36.39 -22.01
C TYR A 389 25.17 -35.50 -22.06
N GLY A 390 24.60 -35.30 -23.24
CA GLY A 390 23.29 -34.70 -23.42
C GLY A 390 23.28 -33.17 -23.50
N ALA A 391 24.42 -32.51 -23.72
CA ALA A 391 24.45 -31.08 -24.01
C ALA A 391 23.61 -30.76 -25.26
N GLY A 392 22.95 -29.60 -25.26
CA GLY A 392 22.22 -29.12 -26.44
C GLY A 392 20.92 -29.87 -26.77
N ASN A 393 20.46 -30.78 -25.91
CA ASN A 393 19.12 -31.36 -26.03
C ASN A 393 18.07 -30.33 -25.57
N ASP A 394 17.43 -29.64 -26.52
CA ASP A 394 16.37 -28.66 -26.23
C ASP A 394 15.13 -29.29 -25.57
N ASP A 395 14.88 -30.57 -25.83
CA ASP A 395 13.71 -31.31 -25.36
C ASP A 395 13.98 -32.08 -24.05
N PHE A 396 15.11 -31.82 -23.35
CA PHE A 396 15.57 -32.60 -22.18
C PHE A 396 14.56 -32.70 -21.03
N LYS A 397 13.59 -31.79 -20.96
CA LYS A 397 12.49 -31.81 -19.97
C LYS A 397 11.45 -32.89 -20.25
N THR A 398 11.39 -33.39 -21.49
CA THR A 398 10.34 -34.29 -22.00
C THR A 398 10.87 -35.47 -22.82
N ASP A 399 12.18 -35.52 -23.07
CA ASP A 399 12.83 -36.59 -23.80
C ASP A 399 13.01 -37.83 -22.91
N TYR A 400 12.27 -38.90 -23.24
CA TYR A 400 12.34 -40.21 -22.58
C TYR A 400 13.03 -41.27 -23.44
N SER A 401 13.84 -40.87 -24.42
CA SER A 401 14.54 -41.82 -25.28
C SER A 401 15.46 -42.73 -24.45
N GLU A 402 15.42 -44.05 -24.73
CA GLU A 402 16.26 -45.04 -24.02
C GLU A 402 17.77 -44.79 -24.20
N ASP A 403 18.13 -44.05 -25.24
CA ASP A 403 19.52 -43.70 -25.61
C ASP A 403 19.92 -42.27 -25.17
N GLY A 404 19.00 -41.48 -24.58
CA GLY A 404 19.23 -40.09 -24.19
C GLY A 404 19.61 -39.90 -22.71
N VAL A 405 20.33 -38.82 -22.40
CA VAL A 405 20.65 -38.43 -21.01
C VAL A 405 19.44 -37.76 -20.36
N ASN A 406 18.81 -38.49 -19.44
CA ASN A 406 17.60 -38.09 -18.74
C ASN A 406 17.86 -37.15 -17.55
N LEU A 407 16.80 -36.69 -16.87
CA LEU A 407 16.90 -35.72 -15.78
C LEU A 407 17.56 -36.31 -14.52
N SER A 408 17.37 -37.59 -14.26
CA SER A 408 18.06 -38.30 -13.16
C SER A 408 19.58 -38.19 -13.30
N THR A 409 20.11 -38.49 -14.50
CA THR A 409 21.55 -38.38 -14.78
C THR A 409 22.02 -36.93 -14.73
N ARG A 410 21.25 -35.97 -15.27
CA ARG A 410 21.61 -34.55 -15.21
C ARG A 410 21.72 -34.04 -13.78
N MET A 411 20.79 -34.44 -12.90
CA MET A 411 20.82 -34.10 -11.48
C MET A 411 22.00 -34.74 -10.75
N MET A 412 22.35 -35.98 -11.10
CA MET A 412 23.54 -36.63 -10.57
C MET A 412 24.82 -35.89 -10.99
N ASN A 413 24.96 -35.54 -12.26
CA ASN A 413 26.15 -34.86 -12.77
C ASN A 413 26.30 -33.44 -12.21
N LEU A 414 25.19 -32.70 -12.13
CA LEU A 414 25.21 -31.30 -11.69
C LEU A 414 25.30 -31.15 -10.16
N LEU A 415 24.56 -31.97 -9.41
CA LEU A 415 24.37 -31.79 -7.96
C LEU A 415 24.87 -32.98 -7.12
N GLY A 416 25.33 -34.06 -7.74
CA GLY A 416 25.60 -35.32 -7.04
C GLY A 416 24.34 -35.93 -6.41
N LEU A 417 23.16 -35.60 -6.95
CA LEU A 417 21.87 -35.92 -6.34
C LEU A 417 21.19 -37.10 -7.05
N GLU A 418 21.06 -38.22 -6.34
CA GLU A 418 20.26 -39.36 -6.80
C GLU A 418 18.76 -39.03 -6.65
N ILE A 419 18.06 -38.96 -7.78
CA ILE A 419 16.62 -38.69 -7.87
C ILE A 419 16.04 -39.48 -9.05
N ASP A 420 14.82 -39.98 -8.89
CA ASP A 420 14.11 -40.67 -9.98
C ASP A 420 13.74 -39.68 -11.08
N ASP A 421 13.77 -40.12 -12.34
CA ASP A 421 13.54 -39.27 -13.50
C ASP A 421 12.14 -38.61 -13.51
N GLU A 422 11.09 -39.37 -13.15
CA GLU A 422 9.72 -38.83 -13.07
C GLU A 422 9.59 -37.80 -11.95
N VAL A 423 10.28 -38.03 -10.83
CA VAL A 423 10.31 -37.11 -9.69
C VAL A 423 11.09 -35.84 -10.02
N ALA A 424 12.22 -35.97 -10.73
CA ALA A 424 13.01 -34.84 -11.22
C ALA A 424 12.21 -33.98 -12.21
N GLN A 425 11.50 -34.61 -13.15
CA GLN A 425 10.58 -33.90 -14.05
C GLN A 425 9.50 -33.14 -13.27
N THR A 426 8.90 -33.81 -12.28
CA THR A 426 7.83 -33.24 -11.46
C THR A 426 8.30 -32.00 -10.71
N VAL A 427 9.43 -32.06 -9.98
CA VAL A 427 9.93 -30.90 -9.23
C VAL A 427 10.41 -29.75 -10.13
N LEU A 428 10.81 -30.05 -11.36
CA LEU A 428 11.26 -29.02 -12.30
C LEU A 428 10.12 -28.35 -13.07
N THR A 429 9.08 -29.07 -13.45
CA THR A 429 8.13 -28.62 -14.49
C THR A 429 6.66 -28.61 -14.06
N MET A 430 6.35 -28.95 -12.81
CA MET A 430 4.96 -28.94 -12.34
C MET A 430 4.31 -27.56 -12.53
N GLY A 431 3.15 -27.51 -13.18
CA GLY A 431 2.43 -26.25 -13.42
C GLY A 431 3.05 -25.39 -14.53
N ASP A 432 3.99 -25.91 -15.33
CA ASP A 432 4.53 -25.15 -16.46
C ASP A 432 3.44 -24.82 -17.48
N GLY A 433 3.38 -23.55 -17.89
CA GLY A 433 2.35 -23.00 -18.79
C GLY A 433 0.95 -22.91 -18.19
N THR A 434 0.80 -22.96 -16.86
CA THR A 434 -0.47 -22.69 -16.16
C THR A 434 -0.43 -21.32 -15.46
N GLU A 435 -1.55 -20.86 -14.90
CA GLU A 435 -1.60 -19.65 -14.08
C GLU A 435 -0.84 -19.81 -12.74
N GLU A 436 -0.58 -21.05 -12.30
CA GLU A 436 0.06 -21.40 -11.02
C GLU A 436 1.29 -22.30 -11.27
N PRO A 437 2.43 -21.72 -11.71
CA PRO A 437 3.66 -22.48 -11.88
C PRO A 437 4.25 -22.87 -10.51
N MET A 438 4.57 -24.15 -10.31
CA MET A 438 5.11 -24.67 -9.05
C MET A 438 6.53 -25.25 -9.19
N GLY A 439 6.88 -25.75 -10.38
CA GLY A 439 8.19 -26.34 -10.65
C GLY A 439 9.29 -25.29 -10.69
N ILE A 440 10.52 -25.69 -10.34
CA ILE A 440 11.72 -24.82 -10.34
C ILE A 440 11.95 -24.10 -11.69
N LEU A 441 11.61 -24.75 -12.80
CA LEU A 441 11.72 -24.23 -14.16
C LEU A 441 10.36 -23.91 -14.79
N ALA A 442 9.27 -24.02 -14.03
CA ALA A 442 7.93 -23.75 -14.52
C ALA A 442 7.75 -22.23 -14.65
N VAL A 443 7.19 -21.81 -15.78
CA VAL A 443 6.84 -20.42 -16.06
C VAL A 443 5.35 -20.36 -16.31
N SER A 444 4.69 -19.31 -15.83
CA SER A 444 3.27 -19.10 -16.12
C SER A 444 3.02 -18.89 -17.61
N ASP A 445 1.77 -19.08 -18.04
CA ASP A 445 1.35 -18.77 -19.41
C ASP A 445 1.55 -17.29 -19.79
N SER A 446 1.48 -16.38 -18.81
CA SER A 446 1.78 -14.96 -18.94
C SER A 446 3.28 -14.63 -19.05
N GLY A 447 4.17 -15.54 -18.65
CA GLY A 447 5.60 -15.28 -18.57
C GLY A 447 6.05 -14.41 -17.39
N THR A 448 5.15 -14.06 -16.47
CA THR A 448 5.40 -13.12 -15.37
C THR A 448 5.49 -13.77 -13.99
N SER A 449 5.22 -15.06 -13.89
CA SER A 449 5.33 -15.83 -12.64
C SER A 449 6.22 -17.04 -12.86
N PHE A 450 7.05 -17.35 -11.87
CA PHE A 450 8.04 -18.42 -11.93
C PHE A 450 7.86 -19.36 -10.75
N GLY A 451 7.72 -20.67 -11.00
CA GLY A 451 7.56 -21.67 -9.94
C GLY A 451 8.80 -21.83 -9.05
N LEU A 452 9.95 -21.29 -9.48
CA LEU A 452 11.12 -21.13 -8.62
C LEU A 452 10.80 -20.38 -7.32
N SER A 453 10.01 -19.31 -7.36
CA SER A 453 9.62 -18.56 -6.16
C SER A 453 8.79 -19.43 -5.24
N GLU A 454 7.76 -20.09 -5.78
CA GLU A 454 6.89 -20.99 -5.04
C GLU A 454 7.68 -22.13 -4.37
N PHE A 455 8.59 -22.77 -5.10
CA PHE A 455 9.46 -23.82 -4.55
C PHE A 455 10.34 -23.32 -3.40
N LEU A 456 10.87 -22.10 -3.49
CA LEU A 456 11.73 -21.51 -2.47
C LEU A 456 10.96 -21.08 -1.22
N GLU A 457 9.69 -20.70 -1.34
CA GLU A 457 8.84 -20.33 -0.20
C GLU A 457 8.25 -21.56 0.49
N MET A 458 7.97 -22.61 -0.28
CA MET A 458 7.37 -23.85 0.20
C MET A 458 8.19 -24.50 1.33
N ASP A 459 7.52 -24.90 2.41
CA ASP A 459 8.16 -25.62 3.50
C ASP A 459 8.50 -27.07 3.10
N GLN A 460 9.47 -27.67 3.81
CA GLN A 460 9.98 -28.99 3.46
C GLN A 460 8.90 -30.08 3.44
N GLN A 461 7.92 -30.05 4.36
CA GLN A 461 6.92 -31.10 4.44
C GLN A 461 5.95 -30.99 3.26
N THR A 462 5.49 -29.78 2.95
CA THR A 462 4.63 -29.51 1.79
C THR A 462 5.35 -29.90 0.49
N ALA A 463 6.63 -29.55 0.32
CA ALA A 463 7.39 -29.92 -0.88
C ALA A 463 7.55 -31.45 -1.06
N ILE A 464 7.74 -32.20 0.03
CA ILE A 464 7.78 -33.67 -0.01
C ILE A 464 6.45 -34.24 -0.50
N GLU A 465 5.33 -33.69 0.00
CA GLU A 465 3.98 -34.14 -0.35
C GLU A 465 3.60 -33.76 -1.79
N THR A 466 3.98 -32.57 -2.23
CA THR A 466 3.70 -32.04 -3.58
C THR A 466 4.53 -32.75 -4.65
N TYR A 467 5.85 -32.82 -4.48
CA TYR A 467 6.76 -33.27 -5.54
C TYR A 467 7.18 -34.74 -5.43
N GLY A 468 6.95 -35.39 -4.28
CA GLY A 468 7.42 -36.76 -4.04
C GLY A 468 8.93 -36.87 -3.78
N ILE A 469 9.60 -35.75 -3.52
CA ILE A 469 11.03 -35.70 -3.15
C ILE A 469 11.25 -36.08 -1.68
N THR A 470 12.48 -36.41 -1.31
CA THR A 470 12.90 -36.64 0.08
C THR A 470 13.33 -35.34 0.76
N ALA A 471 13.36 -35.33 2.10
CA ALA A 471 13.88 -34.19 2.87
C ALA A 471 15.31 -33.80 2.49
N TYR A 472 16.16 -34.78 2.14
CA TYR A 472 17.53 -34.56 1.67
C TYR A 472 17.55 -33.92 0.27
N GLN A 473 16.77 -34.45 -0.68
CA GLN A 473 16.64 -33.87 -2.02
C GLN A 473 16.12 -32.43 -1.95
N HIS A 474 15.08 -32.16 -1.16
CA HIS A 474 14.58 -30.81 -0.93
C HIS A 474 15.68 -29.87 -0.40
N GLN A 475 16.48 -30.32 0.58
CA GLN A 475 17.56 -29.51 1.13
C GLN A 475 18.59 -29.13 0.06
N ILE A 476 19.03 -30.08 -0.76
CA ILE A 476 20.03 -29.84 -1.81
C ILE A 476 19.48 -28.92 -2.90
N LEU A 477 18.28 -29.21 -3.41
CA LEU A 477 17.63 -28.40 -4.44
C LEU A 477 17.35 -26.97 -3.96
N LYS A 478 16.81 -26.83 -2.75
CA LYS A 478 16.51 -25.52 -2.15
C LYS A 478 17.77 -24.71 -1.90
N GLN A 479 18.86 -25.34 -1.43
CA GLN A 479 20.15 -24.65 -1.27
C GLN A 479 20.68 -24.17 -2.62
N TYR A 480 20.71 -25.05 -3.63
CA TYR A 480 21.21 -24.71 -4.96
C TYR A 480 20.44 -23.55 -5.60
N CYS A 481 19.10 -23.58 -5.53
CA CYS A 481 18.25 -22.50 -6.02
C CYS A 481 18.43 -21.20 -5.20
N SER A 482 18.57 -21.33 -3.88
CA SER A 482 18.79 -20.18 -2.99
C SER A 482 20.15 -19.52 -3.23
N ASP A 483 21.18 -20.27 -3.62
CA ASP A 483 22.51 -19.72 -3.89
C ASP A 483 22.47 -18.73 -5.07
N TRP A 484 21.66 -19.02 -6.10
CA TRP A 484 21.43 -18.10 -7.21
C TRP A 484 20.66 -16.84 -6.80
N ILE A 485 19.52 -17.01 -6.12
CA ILE A 485 18.68 -15.88 -5.69
C ILE A 485 19.39 -15.00 -4.66
N ASN A 486 20.22 -15.58 -3.79
CA ASN A 486 20.90 -14.82 -2.74
C ASN A 486 22.28 -14.30 -3.15
N ASN A 487 22.62 -14.33 -4.45
CA ASN A 487 23.88 -13.84 -5.00
C ASN A 487 25.12 -14.56 -4.40
N VAL A 488 24.98 -15.81 -3.98
CA VAL A 488 26.10 -16.66 -3.52
C VAL A 488 26.92 -17.12 -4.72
N VAL A 489 26.24 -17.41 -5.83
CA VAL A 489 26.83 -17.73 -7.12
C VAL A 489 26.50 -16.65 -8.15
N ALA A 490 27.32 -16.58 -9.20
CA ALA A 490 27.20 -15.62 -10.29
C ALA A 490 27.41 -16.34 -11.62
N LEU A 491 26.76 -15.86 -12.67
CA LEU A 491 26.92 -16.36 -14.03
C LEU A 491 28.22 -15.80 -14.62
N PRO A 492 29.18 -16.65 -15.03
CA PRO A 492 30.36 -16.20 -15.75
C PRO A 492 29.99 -15.77 -17.17
N LEU A 493 30.23 -14.50 -17.49
CA LEU A 493 29.85 -13.91 -18.77
C LEU A 493 30.67 -14.44 -19.94
N ILE A 494 31.81 -15.10 -19.68
CA ILE A 494 32.57 -15.81 -20.72
C ILE A 494 31.74 -16.89 -21.43
N LEU A 495 30.75 -17.47 -20.75
CA LEU A 495 29.79 -18.40 -21.35
C LEU A 495 28.92 -17.76 -22.44
N LEU A 496 28.88 -16.43 -22.48
CA LEU A 496 28.10 -15.61 -23.40
C LEU A 496 29.01 -14.72 -24.28
N GLY A 497 30.34 -14.95 -24.26
CA GLY A 497 31.31 -14.14 -25.00
C GLY A 497 31.66 -12.78 -24.34
N GLY A 498 31.29 -12.58 -23.07
CA GLY A 498 31.62 -11.40 -22.28
C GLY A 498 32.76 -11.63 -21.27
N GLU A 499 33.09 -10.60 -20.50
CA GLU A 499 34.08 -10.67 -19.41
C GLU A 499 33.40 -10.47 -18.04
N GLY A 500 33.86 -11.20 -17.02
CA GLY A 500 33.44 -11.05 -15.64
C GLY A 500 32.29 -11.97 -15.24
N ASN A 501 31.65 -11.65 -14.13
CA ASN A 501 30.54 -12.43 -13.56
C ASN A 501 29.36 -11.52 -13.24
N ILE A 502 28.14 -12.05 -13.34
CA ILE A 502 26.91 -11.32 -12.98
C ILE A 502 26.04 -12.15 -12.02
N THR A 503 25.72 -11.58 -10.87
CA THR A 503 24.75 -12.15 -9.91
C THR A 503 23.31 -11.78 -10.31
N ALA A 504 22.32 -12.46 -9.73
CA ALA A 504 20.91 -12.18 -10.03
C ALA A 504 20.50 -10.74 -9.70
N SER A 505 20.96 -10.18 -8.56
CA SER A 505 20.71 -8.76 -8.25
C SER A 505 21.47 -7.80 -9.16
N GLN A 506 22.69 -8.14 -9.59
CA GLN A 506 23.41 -7.32 -10.56
C GLN A 506 22.72 -7.33 -11.94
N PHE A 507 22.15 -8.46 -12.33
CA PHE A 507 21.34 -8.58 -13.54
C PHE A 507 20.13 -7.66 -13.51
N VAL A 508 19.38 -7.62 -12.40
CA VAL A 508 18.27 -6.67 -12.21
C VAL A 508 18.75 -5.23 -12.35
N ASN A 509 19.82 -4.85 -11.63
CA ASN A 509 20.35 -3.49 -11.69
C ASN A 509 20.85 -3.11 -13.09
N GLN A 510 21.47 -4.05 -13.80
CA GLN A 510 21.93 -3.85 -15.17
C GLN A 510 20.74 -3.63 -16.12
N THR A 511 19.76 -4.53 -16.09
CA THR A 511 18.64 -4.54 -17.05
C THR A 511 17.55 -3.51 -16.76
N PHE A 512 17.47 -2.99 -15.53
CA PHE A 512 16.59 -1.87 -15.21
C PHE A 512 17.00 -0.57 -15.92
N GLY A 513 18.30 -0.29 -15.97
CA GLY A 513 18.84 0.98 -16.48
C GLY A 513 19.63 0.88 -17.79
N SER A 514 19.81 -0.32 -18.33
CA SER A 514 20.65 -0.57 -19.50
C SER A 514 20.20 -1.83 -20.25
N ILE A 515 20.96 -2.21 -21.27
CA ILE A 515 20.71 -3.38 -22.13
C ILE A 515 20.94 -4.67 -21.34
N ASN A 516 20.17 -5.71 -21.68
CA ASN A 516 20.36 -7.06 -21.19
C ASN A 516 21.72 -7.59 -21.68
N PRO A 517 22.65 -7.94 -20.78
CA PRO A 517 23.98 -8.41 -21.15
C PRO A 517 23.99 -9.83 -21.75
N ILE A 518 22.84 -10.50 -21.83
CA ILE A 518 22.73 -11.89 -22.31
C ILE A 518 22.29 -11.94 -23.78
N ASP A 519 21.32 -11.12 -24.18
CA ASP A 519 20.67 -11.23 -25.50
C ASP A 519 20.51 -9.88 -26.23
N ASP A 520 21.13 -8.82 -25.72
CA ASP A 520 21.07 -7.46 -26.27
C ASP A 520 19.65 -6.88 -26.39
N THR A 521 18.68 -7.37 -25.60
CA THR A 521 17.32 -6.81 -25.53
C THR A 521 17.15 -5.86 -24.33
N TYR A 522 15.98 -5.25 -24.20
CA TYR A 522 15.62 -4.43 -23.05
C TYR A 522 14.39 -5.02 -22.35
N MET A 523 14.39 -5.03 -21.02
CA MET A 523 13.27 -5.51 -20.23
C MET A 523 12.06 -4.58 -20.38
N GLU A 524 10.85 -5.13 -20.36
CA GLU A 524 9.60 -4.37 -20.53
C GLU A 524 9.42 -3.34 -19.41
N TYR A 525 9.56 -3.76 -18.15
CA TYR A 525 9.45 -2.89 -16.98
C TYR A 525 10.82 -2.31 -16.58
N SER A 526 11.47 -1.64 -17.53
CA SER A 526 12.75 -0.94 -17.36
C SER A 526 12.67 0.49 -17.85
N LEU A 527 13.73 1.28 -17.63
CA LEU A 527 13.83 2.63 -18.18
C LEU A 527 13.80 2.66 -19.71
N ASN A 528 14.17 1.56 -20.38
CA ASN A 528 14.11 1.47 -21.83
C ASN A 528 12.77 0.94 -22.37
N ALA A 529 11.83 0.57 -21.50
CA ALA A 529 10.47 0.16 -21.85
C ALA A 529 10.40 -0.87 -22.99
N GLY A 530 11.11 -2.00 -22.87
CA GLY A 530 11.16 -3.02 -23.92
C GLY A 530 11.90 -2.58 -25.20
N GLY A 531 12.70 -1.52 -25.12
CA GLY A 531 13.42 -0.94 -26.26
C GLY A 531 12.62 0.12 -27.03
N LEU A 532 11.46 0.54 -26.49
CA LEU A 532 10.66 1.62 -27.06
C LEU A 532 11.21 3.01 -26.71
N TRP A 533 11.92 3.16 -25.59
CA TRP A 533 12.52 4.46 -25.24
C TRP A 533 13.58 4.88 -26.27
N GLY A 534 13.58 6.17 -26.64
CA GLY A 534 14.52 6.73 -27.62
C GLY A 534 14.14 6.49 -29.09
N THR A 535 13.11 5.70 -29.37
CA THR A 535 12.75 5.34 -30.76
C THR A 535 11.92 6.38 -31.50
N GLY A 536 11.31 7.34 -30.81
CA GLY A 536 10.41 8.34 -31.41
C GLY A 536 9.03 7.80 -31.88
N ILE A 537 8.68 6.55 -31.59
CA ILE A 537 7.39 5.94 -31.98
C ILE A 537 6.43 5.83 -30.80
N TYR A 538 5.13 5.68 -31.07
CA TYR A 538 4.07 5.50 -30.04
C TYR A 538 4.03 6.55 -28.91
N GLY A 539 4.59 7.74 -29.12
CA GLY A 539 4.64 8.81 -28.11
C GLY A 539 5.91 8.81 -27.25
N PHE A 540 6.82 7.84 -27.45
CA PHE A 540 8.15 7.87 -26.85
C PHE A 540 9.03 8.94 -27.50
N PRO A 541 9.97 9.54 -26.76
CA PRO A 541 10.90 10.52 -27.31
C PRO A 541 11.85 9.88 -28.33
N ASP A 542 12.32 10.68 -29.29
CA ASP A 542 13.41 10.33 -30.22
C ASP A 542 14.74 10.72 -29.58
N GLY A 543 15.67 9.77 -29.42
CA GLY A 543 16.92 9.97 -28.69
C GLY A 543 17.72 8.69 -28.43
N ASP A 544 18.79 8.82 -27.66
CA ASP A 544 19.62 7.67 -27.27
C ASP A 544 18.91 6.84 -26.18
N PRO A 545 19.00 5.50 -26.22
CA PRO A 545 18.55 4.64 -25.12
C PRO A 545 19.20 5.02 -23.79
N VAL A 546 18.49 4.74 -22.70
CA VAL A 546 19.05 4.91 -21.35
C VAL A 546 20.15 3.88 -21.12
N ASN A 547 21.26 4.33 -20.55
CA ASN A 547 22.40 3.48 -20.22
C ASN A 547 23.03 3.92 -18.90
N LEU A 548 22.48 3.46 -17.80
CA LEU A 548 22.98 3.69 -16.44
C LEU A 548 23.99 2.62 -16.02
N THR A 549 24.88 2.96 -15.09
CA THR A 549 25.69 1.93 -14.41
C THR A 549 24.82 1.15 -13.41
N GLN A 550 25.27 -0.06 -13.03
CA GLN A 550 24.55 -0.88 -12.04
C GLN A 550 24.40 -0.16 -10.70
N GLU A 551 25.38 0.64 -10.28
CA GLU A 551 25.32 1.43 -9.05
C GLU A 551 24.25 2.52 -9.13
N GLN A 552 24.13 3.20 -10.28
CA GLN A 552 23.10 4.21 -10.48
C GLN A 552 21.70 3.59 -10.47
N SER A 553 21.51 2.47 -11.19
CA SER A 553 20.24 1.73 -11.15
C SER A 553 19.90 1.24 -9.75
N SER A 554 20.89 0.71 -9.01
CA SER A 554 20.70 0.22 -7.65
C SER A 554 20.29 1.34 -6.69
N GLU A 555 20.93 2.51 -6.76
CA GLU A 555 20.57 3.66 -5.93
C GLU A 555 19.16 4.17 -6.30
N MET A 556 18.84 4.19 -7.58
CA MET A 556 17.53 4.62 -8.06
C MET A 556 16.39 3.67 -7.67
N LEU A 557 16.64 2.36 -7.62
CA LEU A 557 15.66 1.37 -7.17
C LEU A 557 15.56 1.28 -5.65
N TYR A 558 16.71 1.20 -4.96
CA TYR A 558 16.80 0.75 -3.57
C TYR A 558 17.45 1.74 -2.61
N GLY A 559 17.88 2.91 -3.08
CA GLY A 559 18.38 3.99 -2.24
C GLY A 559 17.31 4.53 -1.28
N GLU A 560 17.66 5.55 -0.51
CA GLU A 560 16.76 6.14 0.50
C GLU A 560 15.42 6.64 -0.10
N TRP A 561 15.49 7.14 -1.33
CA TRP A 561 14.34 7.59 -2.13
C TRP A 561 14.06 6.64 -3.31
N GLY A 562 14.48 5.38 -3.20
CA GLY A 562 14.43 4.41 -4.29
C GLY A 562 13.00 4.09 -4.74
N LEU A 563 12.81 3.88 -6.04
CA LEU A 563 11.50 3.63 -6.66
C LEU A 563 10.84 2.33 -6.19
N ALA A 564 11.63 1.34 -5.76
CA ALA A 564 11.14 0.08 -5.21
C ALA A 564 10.76 0.19 -3.71
N THR A 565 10.87 1.38 -3.12
CA THR A 565 10.51 1.64 -1.70
C THR A 565 9.19 2.39 -1.61
N ALA A 566 8.40 2.12 -0.56
CA ALA A 566 7.15 2.84 -0.32
C ALA A 566 7.36 4.36 -0.17
N LYS A 567 8.43 4.77 0.55
CA LYS A 567 8.79 6.18 0.74
C LYS A 567 9.18 6.86 -0.58
N GLY A 568 10.06 6.23 -1.36
CA GLY A 568 10.54 6.76 -2.64
C GLY A 568 9.47 6.82 -3.71
N ALA A 569 8.65 5.78 -3.86
CA ALA A 569 7.54 5.76 -4.81
C ALA A 569 6.47 6.82 -4.50
N THR A 570 6.06 6.92 -3.23
CA THR A 570 5.09 7.95 -2.77
C THR A 570 5.63 9.36 -2.99
N MET A 571 6.92 9.59 -2.73
CA MET A 571 7.59 10.86 -3.05
C MET A 571 7.61 11.16 -4.55
N PHE A 572 7.92 10.16 -5.38
CA PHE A 572 7.96 10.34 -6.83
C PHE A 572 6.58 10.65 -7.40
N LEU A 573 5.55 9.94 -6.93
CA LEU A 573 4.15 10.17 -7.31
C LEU A 573 3.64 11.53 -6.82
N TYR A 574 4.02 11.96 -5.61
CA TYR A 574 3.78 13.33 -5.17
C TYR A 574 4.38 14.33 -6.17
N GLY A 575 5.61 14.09 -6.63
CA GLY A 575 6.26 14.87 -7.68
C GLY A 575 5.45 14.98 -8.96
N GLU A 576 5.03 13.85 -9.52
CA GLU A 576 4.26 13.78 -10.76
C GLU A 576 2.88 14.44 -10.65
N LEU A 577 2.17 14.19 -9.54
CA LEU A 577 0.79 14.63 -9.35
C LEU A 577 0.69 16.09 -8.87
N SER A 578 1.64 16.55 -8.05
CA SER A 578 1.68 17.94 -7.59
C SER A 578 2.37 18.89 -8.57
N GLY A 579 3.23 18.36 -9.45
CA GLY A 579 4.13 19.17 -10.28
C GLY A 579 5.25 19.85 -9.48
N LYS A 580 5.46 19.46 -8.21
CA LYS A 580 6.44 20.03 -7.29
C LYS A 580 7.23 18.94 -6.56
N SER A 581 8.49 19.21 -6.25
CA SER A 581 9.22 18.37 -5.29
C SER A 581 8.68 18.56 -3.88
N LEU A 582 9.02 17.66 -2.96
CA LEU A 582 8.81 17.89 -1.53
C LEU A 582 9.56 19.16 -1.09
N PRO A 583 9.06 19.89 -0.08
CA PRO A 583 9.68 21.10 0.46
C PRO A 583 10.87 20.77 1.38
N ILE A 584 11.76 19.89 0.94
CA ILE A 584 12.91 19.40 1.71
C ILE A 584 14.17 19.34 0.86
N ASN A 585 15.32 19.29 1.52
CA ASN A 585 16.57 18.89 0.92
C ASN A 585 16.69 17.36 0.98
N TYR A 586 16.66 16.69 -0.17
CA TYR A 586 16.70 15.22 -0.26
C TYR A 586 17.97 14.57 0.32
N SER A 587 19.04 15.33 0.59
CA SER A 587 20.26 14.82 1.24
C SER A 587 20.30 15.03 2.75
N THR A 588 19.51 15.94 3.30
CA THR A 588 19.52 16.25 4.76
C THR A 588 18.16 16.13 5.42
N GLU A 589 17.08 15.97 4.65
CA GLU A 589 15.67 16.03 5.03
C GLU A 589 15.24 17.32 5.76
N GLU A 590 16.08 18.35 5.72
CA GLU A 590 15.76 19.65 6.28
C GLU A 590 14.84 20.43 5.33
N ASN A 591 13.94 21.24 5.89
CA ASN A 591 13.05 22.11 5.13
C ASN A 591 13.79 22.96 4.08
N ALA A 592 13.30 22.92 2.85
CA ALA A 592 13.81 23.67 1.71
C ALA A 592 12.65 24.17 0.82
N GLU A 593 12.95 25.05 -0.13
CA GLU A 593 11.96 25.50 -1.10
C GLU A 593 11.63 24.39 -2.11
N ALA A 594 10.34 24.10 -2.29
CA ALA A 594 9.87 23.14 -3.28
C ALA A 594 10.22 23.58 -4.71
N LYS A 595 10.86 22.70 -5.48
CA LYS A 595 11.24 22.92 -6.88
C LYS A 595 10.11 22.48 -7.82
N ASN A 596 10.11 22.95 -9.07
CA ASN A 596 9.24 22.38 -10.10
C ASN A 596 9.63 20.93 -10.37
N TRP A 597 8.66 20.04 -10.50
CA TRP A 597 8.92 18.66 -10.88
C TRP A 597 9.22 18.58 -12.38
N THR A 598 10.47 18.27 -12.72
CA THR A 598 11.02 18.29 -14.08
C THR A 598 12.07 17.20 -14.20
N ASN A 599 12.51 16.89 -15.42
CA ASN A 599 13.56 15.89 -15.63
C ASN A 599 14.86 16.30 -14.93
N GLU A 600 15.17 17.60 -14.89
CA GLU A 600 16.32 18.17 -14.19
C GLU A 600 16.24 17.94 -12.68
N THR A 601 15.06 18.13 -12.09
CA THR A 601 14.85 17.90 -10.65
C THR A 601 14.99 16.41 -10.30
N VAL A 602 14.43 15.52 -11.12
CA VAL A 602 14.55 14.06 -10.92
C VAL A 602 16.00 13.60 -11.11
N ALA A 603 16.67 14.11 -12.14
CA ALA A 603 18.09 13.85 -12.38
C ALA A 603 18.98 14.27 -11.20
N GLU A 604 18.70 15.42 -10.57
CA GLU A 604 19.41 15.90 -9.38
C GLU A 604 19.19 14.98 -8.16
N ILE A 605 17.96 14.50 -7.94
CA ILE A 605 17.62 13.63 -6.81
C ILE A 605 18.37 12.29 -6.89
N TYR A 606 18.38 11.67 -8.07
CA TYR A 606 18.96 10.33 -8.26
C TYR A 606 20.41 10.32 -8.76
N GLY A 607 21.00 11.48 -9.08
CA GLY A 607 22.36 11.56 -9.60
C GLY A 607 22.53 10.93 -10.99
N ILE A 608 21.52 11.07 -11.85
CA ILE A 608 21.46 10.54 -13.22
C ILE A 608 21.36 11.68 -14.24
N ASP A 609 21.37 11.37 -15.54
CA ASP A 609 21.14 12.36 -16.59
C ASP A 609 19.64 12.62 -16.85
N GLU A 610 19.33 13.72 -17.53
CA GLU A 610 17.95 14.15 -17.80
C GLU A 610 17.17 13.19 -18.72
N ASN A 611 17.85 12.41 -19.58
CA ASN A 611 17.19 11.42 -20.44
C ASN A 611 16.72 10.23 -19.60
N ALA A 612 17.59 9.69 -18.73
CA ALA A 612 17.23 8.66 -17.78
C ALA A 612 16.13 9.12 -16.80
N ALA A 613 16.19 10.37 -16.34
CA ALA A 613 15.14 10.95 -15.52
C ALA A 613 13.80 11.04 -16.27
N GLY A 614 13.80 11.44 -17.54
CA GLY A 614 12.60 11.42 -18.37
C GLY A 614 11.98 10.02 -18.51
N ALA A 615 12.82 9.01 -18.69
CA ALA A 615 12.41 7.61 -18.75
C ALA A 615 11.78 7.14 -17.44
N ALA A 616 12.40 7.50 -16.31
CA ALA A 616 11.88 7.19 -14.97
C ALA A 616 10.46 7.72 -14.77
N ARG A 617 10.23 8.97 -15.18
CA ARG A 617 8.93 9.63 -15.05
C ARG A 617 7.85 8.93 -15.86
N LEU A 618 8.17 8.53 -17.09
CA LEU A 618 7.25 7.76 -17.94
C LEU A 618 6.99 6.37 -17.35
N LEU A 619 8.03 5.66 -16.92
CA LEU A 619 7.92 4.34 -16.30
C LEU A 619 7.00 4.41 -15.08
N MET A 620 7.29 5.32 -14.14
CA MET A 620 6.52 5.46 -12.90
C MET A 620 5.07 5.83 -13.16
N MET A 621 4.81 6.85 -13.98
CA MET A 621 3.47 7.41 -14.14
C MET A 621 2.61 6.62 -15.14
N GLU A 622 3.15 6.30 -16.31
CA GLU A 622 2.37 5.70 -17.39
C GLU A 622 2.41 4.18 -17.35
N ILE A 623 3.57 3.55 -17.18
CA ILE A 623 3.68 2.09 -17.25
C ILE A 623 3.23 1.46 -15.92
N VAL A 624 3.73 1.97 -14.80
CA VAL A 624 3.50 1.36 -13.48
C VAL A 624 2.20 1.85 -12.84
N TYR A 625 2.12 3.13 -12.47
CA TYR A 625 1.02 3.68 -11.67
C TYR A 625 -0.35 3.62 -12.38
N LYS A 626 -0.41 3.99 -13.66
CA LYS A 626 -1.68 4.02 -14.41
C LYS A 626 -2.14 2.69 -14.99
N ASN A 627 -1.22 1.76 -15.23
CA ASN A 627 -1.52 0.52 -15.97
C ASN A 627 -1.19 -0.73 -15.14
N PHE A 628 0.07 -0.97 -14.80
CA PHE A 628 0.47 -2.20 -14.13
C PHE A 628 -0.21 -2.39 -12.77
N ILE A 629 -0.11 -1.41 -11.85
CA ILE A 629 -0.61 -1.57 -10.47
C ILE A 629 -2.13 -1.70 -10.41
N PRO A 630 -2.94 -0.88 -11.10
CA PRO A 630 -4.39 -1.03 -11.10
C PRO A 630 -4.82 -2.40 -11.64
N ASN A 631 -4.24 -2.86 -12.75
CA ASN A 631 -4.54 -4.18 -13.32
C ASN A 631 -4.14 -5.29 -12.37
N PHE A 632 -2.95 -5.20 -11.77
CA PHE A 632 -2.49 -6.16 -10.78
C PHE A 632 -3.46 -6.25 -9.59
N LEU A 633 -3.93 -5.12 -9.05
CA LEU A 633 -4.89 -5.12 -7.94
C LEU A 633 -6.24 -5.71 -8.34
N ILE A 634 -6.73 -5.40 -9.55
CA ILE A 634 -7.99 -5.96 -10.09
C ILE A 634 -7.87 -7.47 -10.26
N ASP A 635 -6.82 -7.94 -10.93
CA ASP A 635 -6.62 -9.35 -11.27
C ASP A 635 -6.30 -10.20 -10.03
N SER A 636 -5.54 -9.65 -9.07
CA SER A 636 -5.09 -10.39 -7.89
C SER A 636 -6.09 -10.39 -6.74
N PHE A 637 -6.87 -9.31 -6.57
CA PHE A 637 -7.76 -9.14 -5.41
C PHE A 637 -9.24 -8.98 -5.78
N GLY A 638 -9.57 -8.88 -7.07
CA GLY A 638 -10.95 -8.65 -7.51
C GLY A 638 -11.52 -7.29 -7.09
N THR A 639 -10.67 -6.33 -6.74
CA THR A 639 -11.09 -4.95 -6.43
C THR A 639 -11.27 -4.13 -7.72
N SER A 640 -11.86 -2.95 -7.62
CA SER A 640 -12.10 -2.06 -8.77
C SER A 640 -12.19 -0.60 -8.36
N LEU A 641 -12.00 0.29 -9.34
CA LEU A 641 -12.14 1.75 -9.17
C LEU A 641 -13.58 2.16 -8.83
N TYR A 642 -14.58 1.41 -9.31
CA TYR A 642 -16.00 1.64 -9.00
C TYR A 642 -16.60 0.37 -8.40
N LEU A 643 -17.33 0.52 -7.29
CA LEU A 643 -18.02 -0.57 -6.61
C LEU A 643 -19.52 -0.36 -6.66
N THR A 644 -20.27 -1.45 -6.70
CA THR A 644 -21.72 -1.46 -6.50
C THR A 644 -22.03 -2.22 -5.22
N GLN A 645 -22.57 -1.53 -4.24
CA GLN A 645 -22.93 -2.11 -2.95
C GLN A 645 -24.10 -1.35 -2.31
N SER A 646 -24.74 -1.97 -1.32
CA SER A 646 -25.81 -1.32 -0.57
C SER A 646 -25.37 -0.04 0.14
N VAL A 647 -26.29 0.90 0.37
CA VAL A 647 -26.04 2.11 1.17
C VAL A 647 -25.52 1.77 2.57
N ASN A 648 -26.01 0.68 3.18
CA ASN A 648 -25.45 0.18 4.45
C ASN A 648 -23.97 -0.15 4.36
N ASN A 649 -23.51 -0.81 3.30
CA ASN A 649 -22.10 -1.13 3.15
C ASN A 649 -21.26 0.15 2.98
N TRP A 650 -21.70 1.08 2.13
CA TRP A 650 -21.00 2.36 1.94
C TRP A 650 -20.87 3.15 3.24
N LEU A 651 -21.96 3.31 3.99
CA LEU A 651 -21.96 4.11 5.21
C LEU A 651 -21.29 3.38 6.37
N LEU A 652 -21.71 2.14 6.67
CA LEU A 652 -21.44 1.49 7.95
C LEU A 652 -20.36 0.41 7.89
N GLY A 653 -19.88 0.08 6.70
CA GLY A 653 -18.69 -0.75 6.54
C GLY A 653 -18.79 -1.80 5.44
N TRP A 654 -17.69 -2.00 4.73
CA TRP A 654 -17.50 -3.12 3.81
C TRP A 654 -16.11 -3.72 3.97
N HIS A 655 -15.98 -4.98 3.55
CA HIS A 655 -14.71 -5.69 3.50
C HIS A 655 -13.97 -5.33 2.20
N ASP A 656 -12.72 -4.89 2.35
CA ASP A 656 -11.81 -4.60 1.24
C ASP A 656 -10.70 -5.66 1.19
N PRO A 657 -10.57 -6.42 0.08
CA PRO A 657 -9.66 -7.55 -0.01
C PRO A 657 -8.19 -7.14 0.01
N VAL A 658 -7.85 -5.94 -0.48
CA VAL A 658 -6.47 -5.44 -0.47
C VAL A 658 -6.07 -5.09 0.96
N ASN A 659 -6.92 -4.40 1.71
CA ASN A 659 -6.67 -4.11 3.12
C ASN A 659 -6.60 -5.39 3.97
N ALA A 660 -7.40 -6.41 3.66
CA ALA A 660 -7.35 -7.71 4.33
C ALA A 660 -6.02 -8.42 4.08
N TYR A 661 -5.54 -8.39 2.83
CA TYR A 661 -4.23 -8.92 2.47
C TYR A 661 -3.09 -8.17 3.17
N LEU A 662 -3.12 -6.84 3.19
CA LEU A 662 -2.11 -6.04 3.89
C LEU A 662 -2.08 -6.33 5.40
N ALA A 663 -3.23 -6.61 6.01
CA ALA A 663 -3.33 -6.89 7.43
C ALA A 663 -2.95 -8.33 7.81
N THR A 664 -3.19 -9.31 6.93
CA THR A 664 -3.14 -10.73 7.30
C THR A 664 -2.37 -11.65 6.35
N GLY A 665 -2.00 -11.15 5.16
CA GLY A 665 -1.44 -11.95 4.07
C GLY A 665 -2.49 -12.75 3.28
N ASP A 666 -3.78 -12.60 3.60
CA ASP A 666 -4.89 -13.32 2.97
C ASP A 666 -6.03 -12.35 2.65
N SER A 667 -6.32 -12.19 1.35
CA SER A 667 -7.36 -11.29 0.86
C SER A 667 -8.78 -11.77 1.16
N GLU A 668 -8.99 -13.07 1.38
CA GLU A 668 -10.28 -13.66 1.73
C GLU A 668 -10.54 -13.64 3.24
N ASN A 669 -9.57 -13.18 4.03
CA ASN A 669 -9.68 -13.15 5.48
C ASN A 669 -10.68 -12.08 5.95
N MET A 670 -11.88 -12.52 6.30
CA MET A 670 -12.98 -11.66 6.76
C MET A 670 -12.79 -11.09 8.18
N THR A 671 -11.71 -11.46 8.89
CA THR A 671 -11.45 -10.95 10.26
C THR A 671 -10.71 -9.61 10.29
N ALA A 672 -10.23 -9.13 9.13
CA ALA A 672 -9.54 -7.87 8.96
C ALA A 672 -9.91 -7.23 7.60
N GLY A 673 -9.39 -6.02 7.33
CA GLY A 673 -9.60 -5.36 6.03
C GLY A 673 -10.92 -4.62 5.86
N TRP A 674 -11.58 -4.22 6.94
CA TRP A 674 -12.85 -3.50 6.88
C TRP A 674 -12.64 -1.98 6.88
N THR A 675 -13.46 -1.25 6.12
CA THR A 675 -13.45 0.21 6.02
C THR A 675 -14.87 0.76 5.98
N SER A 676 -15.09 2.00 6.40
CA SER A 676 -16.42 2.65 6.40
C SER A 676 -16.32 4.17 6.20
N LEU A 677 -17.42 4.79 5.75
CA LEU A 677 -17.55 6.26 5.68
C LEU A 677 -18.02 6.87 7.00
N GLU A 678 -18.88 6.15 7.72
CA GLU A 678 -19.40 6.48 9.04
C GLU A 678 -19.12 5.32 9.99
N SER A 679 -18.77 5.62 11.23
CA SER A 679 -18.36 4.61 12.21
C SER A 679 -19.53 4.20 13.09
N ASN A 680 -19.96 2.94 12.98
CA ASN A 680 -20.83 2.27 13.96
C ASN A 680 -19.95 1.58 15.04
N GLU A 681 -20.51 1.06 16.12
CA GLU A 681 -19.78 0.28 17.12
C GLU A 681 -19.00 -0.88 16.48
N THR A 682 -19.59 -1.51 15.47
CA THR A 682 -18.97 -2.55 14.63
C THR A 682 -19.30 -2.36 13.17
N TYR A 683 -18.40 -2.82 12.28
CA TYR A 683 -18.63 -2.77 10.84
C TYR A 683 -19.87 -3.58 10.44
N PHE A 684 -20.68 -3.03 9.54
CA PHE A 684 -21.89 -3.71 9.07
C PHE A 684 -21.58 -5.08 8.45
N GLY A 685 -22.34 -6.11 8.82
CA GLY A 685 -22.16 -7.49 8.33
C GLY A 685 -21.01 -8.27 8.99
N SER A 686 -20.08 -7.61 9.69
CA SER A 686 -18.91 -8.28 10.29
C SER A 686 -19.26 -9.32 11.37
N SER A 687 -20.42 -9.19 12.02
CA SER A 687 -20.90 -10.12 13.04
C SER A 687 -21.19 -11.53 12.51
N GLU A 688 -21.31 -11.70 11.19
CA GLU A 688 -21.43 -13.03 10.58
C GLU A 688 -20.12 -13.82 10.63
N TYR A 689 -18.98 -13.14 10.75
CA TYR A 689 -17.64 -13.72 10.69
C TYR A 689 -16.92 -13.70 12.04
N VAL A 690 -17.18 -12.68 12.87
CA VAL A 690 -16.60 -12.53 14.20
C VAL A 690 -17.71 -12.37 15.24
N GLU A 691 -17.70 -13.19 16.30
CA GLU A 691 -18.69 -13.09 17.37
C GLU A 691 -18.64 -11.70 18.03
N GLY A 692 -19.76 -10.99 18.01
CA GLY A 692 -19.85 -9.61 18.51
C GLY A 692 -19.55 -8.54 17.46
N GLY A 693 -19.13 -8.90 16.25
CA GLY A 693 -18.74 -7.97 15.19
C GLY A 693 -17.31 -7.45 15.34
N ILE A 694 -16.75 -6.91 14.25
CA ILE A 694 -15.43 -6.28 14.25
C ILE A 694 -15.61 -4.83 14.66
N SER A 695 -14.98 -4.44 15.77
CA SER A 695 -15.01 -3.07 16.27
C SER A 695 -14.36 -2.11 15.27
N THR A 696 -14.94 -0.92 15.12
CA THR A 696 -14.37 0.19 14.35
C THR A 696 -13.27 0.93 15.11
N GLY A 697 -12.97 0.54 16.35
CA GLY A 697 -11.95 1.14 17.21
C GLY A 697 -12.49 1.50 18.59
N GLU A 698 -11.60 2.02 19.44
CA GLU A 698 -11.99 2.59 20.74
C GLU A 698 -12.79 3.88 20.54
N PRO A 699 -13.86 4.12 21.31
CA PRO A 699 -14.62 5.35 21.22
C PRO A 699 -13.77 6.58 21.56
N GLY A 700 -13.91 7.62 20.75
CA GLY A 700 -13.27 8.90 20.99
C GLY A 700 -13.70 9.49 22.34
N THR A 701 -12.75 10.08 23.06
CA THR A 701 -13.01 10.86 24.27
C THR A 701 -13.32 12.29 23.91
N ILE A 702 -14.32 12.89 24.56
CA ILE A 702 -14.74 14.27 24.35
C ILE A 702 -14.73 14.97 25.71
N THR A 703 -14.01 16.07 25.82
CA THR A 703 -13.99 16.94 26.99
C THR A 703 -14.80 18.21 26.72
N ILE A 704 -15.83 18.44 27.52
CA ILE A 704 -16.71 19.61 27.44
C ILE A 704 -16.68 20.44 28.71
N CYS A 705 -17.11 21.69 28.60
CA CYS A 705 -17.28 22.62 29.70
C CYS A 705 -18.66 22.55 30.32
N THR A 706 -18.72 22.34 31.64
CA THR A 706 -19.98 22.21 32.39
C THR A 706 -20.64 23.54 32.73
N GLY A 707 -19.92 24.66 32.55
CA GLY A 707 -20.37 26.01 32.93
C GLY A 707 -20.10 26.40 34.39
N GLU A 708 -19.47 25.52 35.17
CA GLU A 708 -19.17 25.75 36.60
C GLU A 708 -17.99 26.68 36.88
N ALA A 709 -17.11 26.83 35.90
CA ALA A 709 -15.89 27.60 36.02
C ALA A 709 -15.77 28.55 34.84
N ASP A 710 -15.31 29.77 35.10
CA ASP A 710 -15.08 30.82 34.10
C ASP A 710 -13.87 30.54 33.18
N SER A 711 -13.37 29.29 33.15
CA SER A 711 -12.20 28.91 32.35
C SER A 711 -12.51 28.64 30.88
N CYS A 712 -13.78 28.43 30.54
CA CYS A 712 -14.29 28.17 29.20
C CYS A 712 -15.81 28.41 29.18
N ASP A 713 -16.39 28.51 27.99
CA ASP A 713 -17.80 28.82 27.84
C ASP A 713 -18.68 27.57 28.04
N LYS A 714 -19.91 27.78 28.52
CA LYS A 714 -20.81 26.68 28.90
C LYS A 714 -21.12 25.79 27.69
N GLY A 715 -20.96 24.47 27.87
CA GLY A 715 -21.24 23.47 26.83
C GLY A 715 -20.18 23.38 25.73
N GLU A 716 -19.14 24.20 25.79
CA GLU A 716 -18.08 24.24 24.78
C GLU A 716 -17.23 22.96 24.81
N THR A 717 -16.88 22.44 23.63
CA THR A 717 -15.98 21.30 23.48
C THR A 717 -14.54 21.79 23.48
N VAL A 718 -13.77 21.40 24.49
CA VAL A 718 -12.40 21.86 24.68
C VAL A 718 -11.39 20.94 23.98
N ARG A 719 -11.68 19.63 23.98
CA ARG A 719 -10.72 18.62 23.50
C ARG A 719 -11.44 17.36 23.03
N VAL A 720 -10.99 16.79 21.92
CA VAL A 720 -11.39 15.47 21.43
C VAL A 720 -10.15 14.59 21.32
N GLY A 721 -10.18 13.45 21.99
CA GLY A 721 -9.01 12.58 22.16
C GLY A 721 -8.01 13.14 23.16
N ASP A 722 -6.74 12.85 22.92
CA ASP A 722 -5.63 13.23 23.80
C ASP A 722 -4.88 14.50 23.36
N SER A 723 -5.30 15.14 22.27
CA SER A 723 -4.60 16.26 21.62
C SER A 723 -5.51 17.48 21.48
N ASP A 724 -4.91 18.67 21.51
CA ASP A 724 -5.59 19.95 21.18
C ASP A 724 -5.69 20.19 19.67
N TYR A 725 -5.24 19.22 18.85
CA TYR A 725 -5.26 19.27 17.39
C TYR A 725 -6.30 18.31 16.82
N VAL A 726 -6.83 18.65 15.66
CA VAL A 726 -7.67 17.75 14.86
C VAL A 726 -6.88 16.49 14.54
N LEU A 727 -7.47 15.31 14.78
CA LEU A 727 -6.79 14.01 14.66
C LEU A 727 -6.09 13.80 13.30
N TRP A 728 -6.73 14.26 12.22
CA TRP A 728 -6.21 14.15 10.86
C TRP A 728 -5.43 15.39 10.37
N ARG A 729 -5.17 16.35 11.27
CA ARG A 729 -4.30 17.52 11.08
C ARG A 729 -3.51 17.82 12.37
N SER A 730 -2.76 16.84 12.85
CA SER A 730 -1.92 16.94 14.04
C SER A 730 -0.53 17.51 13.71
N LEU A 731 0.26 17.82 14.75
CA LEU A 731 1.68 18.17 14.58
C LEU A 731 2.51 17.01 13.99
N GLU A 732 2.16 15.78 14.34
CA GLU A 732 2.78 14.57 13.80
C GLU A 732 2.52 14.45 12.29
N LYS A 733 1.26 14.62 11.85
CA LYS A 733 0.94 14.66 10.42
C LYS A 733 1.61 15.80 9.67
N GLU A 734 1.78 16.95 10.30
CA GLU A 734 2.53 18.05 9.69
C GLU A 734 4.01 17.67 9.49
N GLU A 735 4.62 16.98 10.44
CA GLU A 735 6.00 16.48 10.31
C GLU A 735 6.12 15.37 9.24
N ASP A 736 5.27 14.34 9.32
CA ASP A 736 5.31 13.17 8.44
C ASP A 736 4.93 13.48 6.98
N THR A 737 4.24 14.59 6.75
CA THR A 737 3.90 15.09 5.40
C THR A 737 4.76 16.26 4.97
N TYR A 738 5.87 16.55 5.68
CA TYR A 738 6.81 17.63 5.35
C TYR A 738 6.13 19.02 5.25
N GLY A 739 5.14 19.26 6.09
CA GLY A 739 4.40 20.53 6.16
C GLY A 739 3.30 20.68 5.10
N LEU A 740 3.05 19.66 4.27
CA LEU A 740 1.99 19.69 3.25
C LEU A 740 0.60 19.67 3.88
N ILE A 741 0.43 18.92 4.98
CA ILE A 741 -0.77 18.98 5.83
C ILE A 741 -0.44 19.81 7.06
N THR A 742 -0.83 21.08 7.08
CA THR A 742 -0.61 21.94 8.24
C THR A 742 -1.47 21.51 9.42
N ALA A 743 -0.88 21.47 10.63
CA ALA A 743 -1.60 21.16 11.84
C ALA A 743 -2.70 22.19 12.12
N GLU A 744 -3.87 21.71 12.55
CA GLU A 744 -5.04 22.52 12.86
C GLU A 744 -5.43 22.27 14.31
N LYS A 745 -5.47 23.35 15.11
CA LYS A 745 -6.03 23.26 16.45
C LYS A 745 -7.52 23.00 16.38
N GLN A 746 -8.01 22.19 17.29
CA GLN A 746 -9.43 22.00 17.47
C GLN A 746 -10.10 23.34 17.83
N GLY A 747 -11.25 23.61 17.20
CA GLY A 747 -12.09 24.74 17.56
C GLY A 747 -12.83 24.46 18.87
N GLU A 748 -12.94 25.46 19.72
CA GLU A 748 -13.74 25.40 20.94
C GLU A 748 -15.24 25.52 20.53
N THR A 749 -15.85 24.38 20.17
CA THR A 749 -17.17 24.38 19.50
C THR A 749 -18.33 24.31 20.49
N THR A 750 -19.44 24.96 20.16
CA THR A 750 -20.67 24.90 20.95
C THR A 750 -21.20 23.47 21.09
N GLY A 751 -21.60 23.10 22.31
CA GLY A 751 -22.31 21.86 22.63
C GLY A 751 -23.79 22.07 22.96
N GLY A 752 -24.41 23.13 22.43
CA GLY A 752 -25.85 23.39 22.59
C GLY A 752 -26.23 24.77 23.10
N PHE A 753 -25.25 25.66 23.30
CA PHE A 753 -25.46 27.04 23.74
C PHE A 753 -24.63 28.03 22.92
N ILE A 754 -25.25 29.14 22.53
CA ILE A 754 -24.58 30.32 21.99
C ILE A 754 -24.28 31.23 23.17
N THR A 755 -22.99 31.51 23.38
CA THR A 755 -22.48 32.16 24.59
C THR A 755 -21.94 33.55 24.32
N GLY A 756 -21.75 33.93 23.05
CA GLY A 756 -21.39 35.29 22.69
C GLY A 756 -20.90 35.46 21.26
N GLU A 757 -19.89 36.33 21.08
CA GLU A 757 -19.20 36.51 19.79
C GLU A 757 -18.05 35.50 19.70
N GLY A 758 -17.94 34.81 18.56
CA GLY A 758 -16.84 33.89 18.27
C GLY A 758 -17.15 32.40 18.49
N ASP A 759 -18.40 32.05 18.80
CA ASP A 759 -18.83 30.66 18.91
C ASP A 759 -18.61 29.90 17.57
N LEU A 760 -18.08 28.68 17.65
CA LEU A 760 -17.87 27.79 16.52
C LEU A 760 -18.81 26.58 16.59
N VAL A 761 -19.16 25.98 15.45
CA VAL A 761 -19.89 24.69 15.39
C VAL A 761 -19.01 23.61 14.80
N ASP A 762 -19.05 22.40 15.37
CA ASP A 762 -18.42 21.21 14.79
C ASP A 762 -19.29 20.63 13.67
N LEU A 763 -18.71 20.49 12.50
CA LEU A 763 -19.35 19.90 11.32
C LEU A 763 -19.00 18.42 11.23
N SER A 764 -19.29 17.68 12.31
CA SER A 764 -19.08 16.23 12.44
C SER A 764 -17.62 15.79 12.30
N GLY A 765 -16.67 16.60 12.78
CA GLY A 765 -15.24 16.32 12.75
C GLY A 765 -14.59 16.45 11.37
N TYR A 766 -15.30 16.99 10.38
CA TYR A 766 -14.75 17.37 9.06
C TYR A 766 -14.23 18.82 9.05
N GLY A 767 -14.66 19.63 10.01
CA GLY A 767 -14.12 20.97 10.26
C GLY A 767 -15.04 21.79 11.14
N TYR A 768 -14.67 23.05 11.33
CA TYR A 768 -15.37 23.99 12.20
C TYR A 768 -15.81 25.22 11.41
N ALA A 769 -16.98 25.75 11.74
CA ALA A 769 -17.50 26.96 11.10
C ALA A 769 -17.92 28.00 12.15
N GLU A 770 -17.69 29.28 11.84
CA GLU A 770 -18.09 30.41 12.68
C GLU A 770 -19.61 30.61 12.60
N ILE A 771 -20.22 30.81 13.78
CA ILE A 771 -21.66 31.01 13.91
C ILE A 771 -21.98 32.50 13.80
N ASN A 772 -22.87 32.86 12.86
CA ASN A 772 -23.31 34.22 12.62
C ASN A 772 -24.82 34.35 12.88
N CYS A 773 -25.19 35.11 13.91
CA CYS A 773 -26.59 35.35 14.31
C CYS A 773 -27.10 36.69 13.75
N ASP A 774 -27.54 36.70 12.48
CA ASP A 774 -27.88 37.93 11.75
C ASP A 774 -29.39 38.25 11.71
N SER A 775 -30.24 37.34 12.19
CA SER A 775 -31.70 37.54 12.12
C SER A 775 -32.42 36.99 13.35
N GLU A 776 -33.62 37.51 13.58
CA GLU A 776 -34.46 37.13 14.73
C GLU A 776 -35.75 36.47 14.23
N GLY A 777 -36.27 35.53 15.01
CA GLY A 777 -37.50 34.80 14.70
C GLY A 777 -38.30 34.41 15.95
N THR A 778 -39.28 33.54 15.72
CA THR A 778 -40.05 32.88 16.77
C THR A 778 -40.25 31.41 16.43
N LEU A 779 -40.02 30.53 17.40
CA LEU A 779 -40.25 29.09 17.31
C LEU A 779 -41.16 28.67 18.46
N LYS A 780 -42.34 28.09 18.18
CA LYS A 780 -43.32 27.69 19.21
C LYS A 780 -43.59 28.80 20.26
N GLU A 781 -43.79 30.03 19.77
CA GLU A 781 -44.01 31.24 20.59
C GLU A 781 -42.79 31.71 21.42
N ILE A 782 -41.65 31.01 21.36
CA ILE A 782 -40.38 31.40 21.98
C ILE A 782 -39.58 32.32 21.03
N PRO A 783 -39.15 33.53 21.47
CA PRO A 783 -38.24 34.38 20.70
C PRO A 783 -36.88 33.73 20.50
N VAL A 784 -36.40 33.68 19.27
CA VAL A 784 -35.10 33.08 18.92
C VAL A 784 -34.25 34.00 18.07
N ASP A 785 -32.94 33.82 18.16
CA ASP A 785 -31.96 34.28 17.19
C ASP A 785 -31.68 33.15 16.20
N ILE A 786 -31.77 33.47 14.91
CA ILE A 786 -31.50 32.54 13.81
C ILE A 786 -30.04 32.76 13.41
N CYS A 787 -29.22 31.76 13.71
CA CYS A 787 -27.80 31.76 13.44
C CYS A 787 -27.48 30.79 12.32
N THR A 788 -26.47 31.15 11.52
CA THR A 788 -26.03 30.36 10.38
C THR A 788 -24.53 30.13 10.45
N ALA A 789 -24.08 28.96 10.02
CA ALA A 789 -22.68 28.62 9.86
C ALA A 789 -22.52 27.88 8.53
N SER A 790 -21.43 28.15 7.80
CA SER A 790 -21.19 27.53 6.50
C SER A 790 -19.70 27.26 6.28
N MET A 791 -19.41 26.15 5.61
CA MET A 791 -18.07 25.74 5.19
C MET A 791 -18.03 25.67 3.67
N ASP A 792 -17.16 26.48 3.05
CA ASP A 792 -16.97 26.45 1.60
C ASP A 792 -16.23 25.17 1.18
N PRO A 793 -16.86 24.28 0.37
CA PRO A 793 -16.22 23.05 -0.07
C PRO A 793 -14.92 23.30 -0.84
N LEU A 794 -14.75 24.42 -1.53
CA LEU A 794 -13.53 24.71 -2.31
C LEU A 794 -12.28 24.87 -1.45
N THR A 795 -12.44 24.99 -0.12
CA THR A 795 -11.36 25.27 0.82
C THR A 795 -11.05 24.12 1.77
N ARG A 796 -11.85 23.03 1.74
CA ARG A 796 -11.78 21.96 2.74
C ARG A 796 -11.58 20.57 2.10
N PRO A 797 -10.37 20.25 1.61
CA PRO A 797 -10.04 18.89 1.23
C PRO A 797 -10.01 17.99 2.47
N ILE A 798 -10.70 16.85 2.40
CA ILE A 798 -10.79 15.89 3.52
C ILE A 798 -10.08 14.56 3.21
N GLN A 799 -9.28 14.52 2.15
CA GLN A 799 -8.47 13.36 1.77
C GLN A 799 -7.70 12.77 2.97
N ALA A 800 -6.97 13.60 3.70
CA ALA A 800 -6.17 13.17 4.84
C ALA A 800 -6.98 12.60 6.02
N LYS A 801 -8.28 12.90 6.08
CA LYS A 801 -9.22 12.29 7.03
C LYS A 801 -9.69 10.91 6.54
N LEU A 802 -9.94 10.79 5.24
CA LEU A 802 -10.51 9.57 4.65
C LEU A 802 -9.45 8.49 4.39
N ILE A 803 -8.24 8.86 3.97
CA ILE A 803 -7.10 7.94 3.82
C ILE A 803 -6.53 7.62 5.20
N ASN A 804 -6.15 8.67 5.95
CA ASN A 804 -5.64 8.61 7.31
C ASN A 804 -4.53 7.57 7.54
N ASN A 805 -3.62 7.42 6.57
CA ASN A 805 -2.49 6.50 6.65
C ASN A 805 -1.38 7.04 7.56
N GLY A 806 -1.38 8.36 7.81
CA GLY A 806 -0.42 9.01 8.72
C GLY A 806 0.94 9.32 8.08
N ASP A 807 1.06 9.20 6.76
CA ASP A 807 2.28 9.50 6.03
C ASP A 807 2.02 10.41 4.81
N LEU A 808 3.02 10.54 3.94
CA LEU A 808 2.96 11.38 2.76
C LEU A 808 1.77 11.04 1.83
N LEU A 809 1.25 9.80 1.84
CA LEU A 809 0.10 9.40 1.02
C LEU A 809 -1.12 10.29 1.27
N ASP A 810 -1.33 10.73 2.52
CA ASP A 810 -2.44 11.59 2.92
C ASP A 810 -2.40 12.96 2.20
N ALA A 811 -1.21 13.40 1.77
CA ALA A 811 -0.97 14.73 1.20
C ALA A 811 -0.83 14.75 -0.33
N ILE A 812 -0.80 13.59 -1.00
CA ILE A 812 -0.62 13.53 -2.46
C ILE A 812 -1.88 14.05 -3.16
N PRO A 813 -1.78 15.08 -4.02
CA PRO A 813 -2.95 15.57 -4.75
C PRO A 813 -3.57 14.49 -5.63
N GLY A 814 -4.88 14.37 -5.56
CA GLY A 814 -5.67 13.52 -6.45
C GLY A 814 -5.71 12.03 -6.13
N VAL A 815 -5.17 11.62 -4.98
CA VAL A 815 -5.31 10.25 -4.51
C VAL A 815 -6.76 9.96 -4.12
N LEU A 816 -7.38 10.85 -3.35
CA LEU A 816 -8.80 10.82 -3.02
C LEU A 816 -9.30 12.27 -2.88
N PRO A 817 -9.60 12.95 -4.01
CA PRO A 817 -9.83 14.39 -4.06
C PRO A 817 -11.26 14.76 -3.63
N VAL A 818 -11.59 14.41 -2.39
CA VAL A 818 -12.89 14.67 -1.76
C VAL A 818 -12.81 15.95 -0.94
N TYR A 819 -13.80 16.81 -1.16
CA TYR A 819 -13.98 18.09 -0.49
C TYR A 819 -15.28 18.07 0.34
N PHE A 820 -15.27 18.82 1.43
CA PHE A 820 -16.40 18.85 2.36
C PHE A 820 -17.01 20.26 2.43
N GLY A 821 -18.30 20.35 2.13
CA GLY A 821 -19.11 21.55 2.36
C GLY A 821 -20.18 21.27 3.39
N SER A 822 -20.60 22.29 4.13
CA SER A 822 -21.71 22.15 5.07
C SER A 822 -22.40 23.49 5.27
N ASP A 823 -23.72 23.45 5.37
CA ASP A 823 -24.56 24.59 5.75
C ASP A 823 -25.37 24.20 6.99
N VAL A 824 -25.35 25.07 8.00
CA VAL A 824 -26.05 24.87 9.27
C VAL A 824 -26.91 26.10 9.56
N GLU A 825 -28.18 25.87 9.86
CA GLU A 825 -29.07 26.85 10.49
C GLU A 825 -29.40 26.38 11.90
N MET A 826 -29.30 27.27 12.87
CA MET A 826 -29.66 26.98 14.26
C MET A 826 -30.49 28.13 14.84
N LYS A 827 -31.39 27.78 15.76
CA LYS A 827 -32.29 28.72 16.42
C LYS A 827 -31.98 28.67 17.91
N ALA A 828 -31.32 29.72 18.39
CA ALA A 828 -30.97 29.89 19.79
C ALA A 828 -32.01 30.77 20.51
N GLU A 829 -32.44 30.40 21.71
CA GLU A 829 -33.34 31.23 22.51
C GLU A 829 -32.60 32.49 23.00
N LYS A 830 -33.23 33.65 22.86
CA LYS A 830 -32.57 34.97 22.98
C LYS A 830 -31.93 35.28 24.34
N ILE A 831 -32.42 34.71 25.42
CA ILE A 831 -31.98 35.07 26.78
C ILE A 831 -30.98 34.04 27.31
N SER A 832 -31.31 32.76 27.17
CA SER A 832 -30.48 31.64 27.63
C SER A 832 -29.34 31.30 26.69
N GLY A 833 -29.47 31.63 25.41
CA GLY A 833 -28.58 31.18 24.34
C GLY A 833 -28.75 29.70 23.98
N ALA A 834 -29.72 28.98 24.55
CA ALA A 834 -29.90 27.55 24.31
C ALA A 834 -30.36 27.30 22.87
N ILE A 835 -29.69 26.38 22.16
CA ILE A 835 -30.08 25.97 20.81
C ILE A 835 -31.30 25.04 20.93
N ILE A 836 -32.46 25.49 20.44
CA ILE A 836 -33.74 24.77 20.55
C ILE A 836 -34.24 24.19 19.23
N ALA A 837 -33.62 24.56 18.11
CA ALA A 837 -33.76 23.85 16.85
C ALA A 837 -32.51 24.03 16.00
N GLY A 838 -32.23 23.06 15.14
CA GLY A 838 -31.15 23.15 14.17
C GLY A 838 -31.39 22.23 12.99
N GLU A 839 -30.94 22.66 11.82
CA GLU A 839 -30.85 21.86 10.62
C GLU A 839 -29.44 21.99 10.04
N SER A 840 -28.90 20.88 9.54
CA SER A 840 -27.63 20.84 8.85
C SER A 840 -27.71 20.03 7.57
N GLU A 841 -26.99 20.50 6.55
CA GLU A 841 -26.80 19.83 5.28
C GLU A 841 -25.30 19.76 4.98
N SER A 842 -24.71 18.59 5.18
CA SER A 842 -23.30 18.31 4.91
C SER A 842 -23.18 17.58 3.58
N THR A 843 -22.35 18.11 2.69
CA THR A 843 -22.17 17.60 1.32
C THR A 843 -20.72 17.22 1.07
N PHE A 844 -20.53 16.01 0.57
CA PHE A 844 -19.26 15.50 0.09
C PHE A 844 -19.19 15.71 -1.42
N TRP A 845 -18.12 16.34 -1.86
CA TRP A 845 -17.87 16.73 -3.24
C TRP A 845 -16.63 16.00 -3.76
N LEU A 846 -16.73 15.42 -4.95
CA LEU A 846 -15.60 14.83 -5.66
C LEU A 846 -15.10 15.80 -6.73
N ASP A 847 -13.80 16.08 -6.73
CA ASP A 847 -13.14 16.77 -7.85
C ASP A 847 -13.00 15.80 -9.03
N THR A 848 -13.55 16.18 -10.17
CA THR A 848 -13.66 15.33 -11.37
C THR A 848 -12.58 15.62 -12.42
N ARG A 849 -11.68 16.57 -12.15
CA ARG A 849 -10.55 16.87 -13.05
C ARG A 849 -9.56 15.70 -13.12
N ASP A 850 -8.67 15.71 -14.10
CA ASP A 850 -7.54 14.79 -14.12
C ASP A 850 -6.65 14.99 -12.88
N SER A 851 -6.11 13.90 -12.32
CA SER A 851 -5.35 13.93 -11.07
C SER A 851 -4.16 14.89 -11.07
N THR A 852 -3.52 15.11 -12.22
CA THR A 852 -2.43 16.08 -12.39
C THR A 852 -2.86 17.54 -12.28
N GLU A 853 -4.15 17.85 -12.43
CA GLU A 853 -4.71 19.21 -12.30
C GLU A 853 -5.20 19.50 -10.88
N GLN A 854 -5.37 18.46 -10.06
CA GLN A 854 -5.94 18.51 -8.71
C GLN A 854 -4.97 19.04 -7.64
N SER A 855 -3.73 19.35 -8.02
CA SER A 855 -2.76 20.08 -7.19
C SER A 855 -3.15 21.55 -6.93
N THR A 856 -4.11 22.06 -7.70
CA THR A 856 -4.65 23.41 -7.55
C THR A 856 -6.09 23.38 -7.02
N PRO A 857 -6.54 24.37 -6.24
CA PRO A 857 -7.92 24.41 -5.76
C PRO A 857 -8.94 24.37 -6.91
N PRO A 858 -9.99 23.54 -6.81
CA PRO A 858 -11.01 23.38 -7.85
C PRO A 858 -11.88 24.64 -7.99
N GLN A 859 -12.66 24.69 -9.06
CA GLN A 859 -13.84 25.54 -9.17
C GLN A 859 -15.10 24.72 -8.89
N MET A 860 -16.21 25.39 -8.57
CA MET A 860 -17.49 24.70 -8.33
C MET A 860 -17.99 23.88 -9.53
N SER A 861 -17.59 24.24 -10.76
CA SER A 861 -17.90 23.45 -11.97
C SER A 861 -17.17 22.12 -12.06
N ASP A 862 -16.10 21.96 -11.28
CA ASP A 862 -15.22 20.80 -11.30
C ASP A 862 -15.64 19.77 -10.24
N LEU A 863 -16.52 20.18 -9.32
CA LEU A 863 -17.00 19.39 -8.20
C LEU A 863 -18.33 18.68 -8.52
N GLN A 864 -18.44 17.42 -8.12
CA GLN A 864 -19.64 16.59 -8.22
C GLN A 864 -20.08 16.11 -6.84
N GLU A 865 -21.36 16.31 -6.50
CA GLU A 865 -21.96 15.79 -5.27
C GLU A 865 -21.91 14.26 -5.29
N VAL A 866 -21.43 13.65 -4.20
CA VAL A 866 -21.32 12.19 -4.04
C VAL A 866 -22.17 11.67 -2.88
N PHE A 867 -22.16 12.38 -1.75
CA PHE A 867 -22.99 12.07 -0.57
C PHE A 867 -23.49 13.35 0.07
N VAL A 868 -24.73 13.31 0.60
CA VAL A 868 -25.30 14.39 1.41
C VAL A 868 -25.93 13.79 2.67
N ILE A 869 -25.63 14.41 3.81
CA ILE A 869 -26.21 14.09 5.11
C ILE A 869 -27.06 15.28 5.54
N LYS A 870 -28.34 15.04 5.80
CA LYS A 870 -29.24 16.03 6.39
C LYS A 870 -29.63 15.61 7.80
N THR A 871 -29.42 16.52 8.75
CA THR A 871 -29.85 16.33 10.13
C THR A 871 -30.78 17.47 10.50
N SER A 872 -31.85 17.16 11.22
CA SER A 872 -32.73 18.18 11.79
C SER A 872 -33.12 17.77 13.21
N GLY A 873 -33.09 18.72 14.12
CA GLY A 873 -33.58 18.58 15.48
C GLY A 873 -34.42 19.80 15.86
N GLU A 874 -35.55 19.56 16.50
CA GLU A 874 -36.42 20.62 17.03
C GLU A 874 -36.90 20.20 18.42
N LEU A 875 -36.94 21.16 19.34
CA LEU A 875 -37.51 20.98 20.67
C LEU A 875 -38.93 20.43 20.59
N ASP A 876 -39.30 19.45 21.42
CA ASP A 876 -40.66 18.91 21.45
C ASP A 876 -41.69 19.91 22.01
N ASP A 877 -42.97 19.67 21.78
CA ASP A 877 -44.05 20.61 22.17
C ASP A 877 -44.18 20.77 23.69
N GLU A 878 -43.96 19.72 24.49
CA GLU A 878 -44.12 19.76 25.95
C GLU A 878 -42.99 20.56 26.61
N THR A 879 -41.76 20.34 26.15
CA THR A 879 -40.60 21.11 26.61
C THR A 879 -40.70 22.58 26.15
N ALA A 880 -41.19 22.82 24.92
CA ALA A 880 -41.43 24.18 24.42
C ALA A 880 -42.46 24.94 25.26
N GLU A 881 -43.60 24.33 25.61
CA GLU A 881 -44.62 24.95 26.48
C GLU A 881 -44.04 25.28 27.87
N THR A 882 -43.17 24.42 28.40
CA THR A 882 -42.50 24.65 29.69
C THR A 882 -41.52 25.83 29.61
N MET A 883 -40.70 25.89 28.55
CA MET A 883 -39.76 26.99 28.33
C MET A 883 -40.49 28.32 28.06
N GLU A 884 -41.56 28.30 27.27
CA GLU A 884 -42.41 29.48 27.04
C GLU A 884 -43.04 29.99 28.35
N SER A 885 -43.54 29.08 29.20
CA SER A 885 -44.08 29.43 30.51
C SER A 885 -43.05 30.07 31.43
N GLN A 886 -41.83 29.52 31.47
CA GLN A 886 -40.79 29.97 32.40
C GLN A 886 -40.08 31.25 31.93
N ILE A 887 -39.96 31.45 30.62
CA ILE A 887 -39.18 32.54 30.04
C ILE A 887 -40.10 33.62 29.45
N VAL A 888 -40.96 33.26 28.49
CA VAL A 888 -41.76 34.21 27.71
C VAL A 888 -42.91 34.80 28.53
N THR A 889 -43.64 33.97 29.26
CA THR A 889 -44.79 34.44 30.07
C THR A 889 -44.33 35.41 31.16
N ASN A 890 -43.19 35.14 31.80
CA ASN A 890 -42.60 35.97 32.84
C ASN A 890 -42.04 37.32 32.32
N GLN A 891 -41.94 37.50 31.00
CA GLN A 891 -41.54 38.76 30.36
C GLN A 891 -42.71 39.68 29.96
N ASP A 892 -43.97 39.20 30.02
CA ASP A 892 -45.12 40.07 29.76
C ASP A 892 -45.45 40.94 30.99
N MET A 893 -45.16 42.23 30.90
CA MET A 893 -45.42 43.21 31.98
C MET A 893 -46.87 43.19 32.53
N PHE A 894 -47.86 42.77 31.74
CA PHE A 894 -49.27 42.68 32.12
C PHE A 894 -49.77 41.26 32.39
N ALA A 895 -49.03 40.22 32.01
CA ALA A 895 -49.42 38.81 32.15
C ALA A 895 -48.37 37.92 32.83
N TRP A 896 -47.30 38.47 33.39
CA TRP A 896 -46.20 37.76 34.08
C TRP A 896 -46.60 36.79 35.18
N PHE A 897 -47.84 36.88 35.70
CA PHE A 897 -48.35 36.05 36.80
C PHE A 897 -49.32 34.94 36.32
N THR A 898 -49.48 34.76 35.00
CA THR A 898 -50.55 33.91 34.44
C THR A 898 -50.20 32.44 34.33
N ASN A 899 -48.91 32.10 34.47
CA ASN A 899 -48.33 30.76 34.56
C ASN A 899 -48.46 30.11 35.95
N PHE A 900 -48.57 30.89 37.04
CA PHE A 900 -48.73 30.41 38.43
C PHE A 900 -47.63 29.45 38.91
N ASP A 901 -46.43 29.60 38.38
CA ASP A 901 -45.28 28.75 38.67
C ASP A 901 -44.47 29.23 39.90
N HIS A 902 -44.73 30.46 40.37
CA HIS A 902 -44.06 31.04 41.53
C HIS A 902 -45.04 31.69 42.52
N TRP A 903 -44.67 31.77 43.80
CA TRP A 903 -45.55 32.36 44.85
C TRP A 903 -45.91 33.83 44.58
N ALA A 904 -45.06 34.54 43.82
CA ALA A 904 -45.28 35.91 43.39
C ALA A 904 -46.48 36.05 42.44
N ASP A 905 -46.81 35.01 41.68
CA ASP A 905 -47.91 35.05 40.70
C ASP A 905 -49.26 35.08 41.39
N TYR A 906 -49.38 34.33 42.49
CA TYR A 906 -50.52 34.38 43.39
C TYR A 906 -50.71 35.80 43.98
N ILE A 907 -49.64 36.57 44.12
CA ILE A 907 -49.71 37.99 44.52
C ILE A 907 -50.12 38.87 43.35
N GLY A 908 -49.54 38.66 42.16
CA GLY A 908 -49.87 39.39 40.93
C GLY A 908 -51.37 39.27 40.57
N ILE A 909 -51.92 38.05 40.59
CA ILE A 909 -53.35 37.84 40.35
C ILE A 909 -54.21 38.41 41.49
N SER A 910 -53.76 38.29 42.75
CA SER A 910 -54.48 38.85 43.89
C SER A 910 -54.58 40.37 43.79
N LEU A 911 -53.54 41.03 43.27
CA LEU A 911 -53.56 42.47 42.98
C LEU A 911 -54.54 42.81 41.85
N TRP A 912 -54.60 42.03 40.77
CA TRP A 912 -55.60 42.23 39.71
C TRP A 912 -57.04 41.99 40.18
N ILE A 913 -57.27 40.95 40.98
CA ILE A 913 -58.57 40.67 41.60
C ILE A 913 -58.96 41.82 42.54
N LEU A 914 -58.02 42.33 43.34
CA LEU A 914 -58.25 43.48 44.22
C LEU A 914 -58.51 44.77 43.43
N VAL A 915 -57.82 45.00 42.32
CA VAL A 915 -58.09 46.11 41.38
C VAL A 915 -59.50 45.98 40.83
N ALA A 916 -59.90 44.80 40.34
CA ALA A 916 -61.24 44.56 39.82
C ALA A 916 -62.32 44.78 40.89
N ILE A 917 -62.14 44.25 42.11
CA ILE A 917 -63.08 44.42 43.23
C ILE A 917 -63.18 45.90 43.64
N THR A 918 -62.05 46.60 43.78
CA THR A 918 -62.04 48.01 44.21
C THR A 918 -62.57 48.95 43.13
N LEU A 919 -62.35 48.64 41.85
CA LEU A 919 -62.87 49.38 40.71
C LEU A 919 -64.37 49.13 40.51
N ILE A 920 -64.84 47.89 40.59
CA ILE A 920 -66.28 47.55 40.56
C ILE A 920 -67.00 48.17 41.76
N ALA A 921 -66.44 48.09 42.96
CA ALA A 921 -67.01 48.72 44.16
C ALA A 921 -67.00 50.25 44.04
N GLY A 922 -65.95 50.85 43.49
CA GLY A 922 -65.85 52.28 43.21
C GLY A 922 -66.91 52.76 42.21
N VAL A 923 -67.06 52.06 41.09
CA VAL A 923 -68.05 52.35 40.03
C VAL A 923 -69.48 52.11 40.54
N ALA A 924 -69.77 50.99 41.20
CA ALA A 924 -71.10 50.73 41.79
C ALA A 924 -71.49 51.77 42.85
N SER A 925 -70.51 52.36 43.55
CA SER A 925 -70.72 53.44 44.53
C SER A 925 -70.98 54.81 43.90
N ILE A 926 -70.62 55.01 42.63
CA ILE A 926 -70.94 56.20 41.83
C ILE A 926 -72.38 56.14 41.31
N PHE A 927 -72.92 54.94 41.05
CA PHE A 927 -74.25 54.73 40.46
C PHE A 927 -75.41 54.41 41.44
N LYS A 928 -75.20 54.41 42.77
CA LYS A 928 -76.30 54.16 43.74
C LYS A 928 -77.28 55.36 43.84
N PRO A 929 -78.59 55.19 43.59
CA PRO A 929 -79.58 56.25 43.79
C PRO A 929 -79.90 56.46 45.29
N LYS A 930 -79.96 57.73 45.73
CA LYS A 930 -80.32 58.12 47.11
C LYS A 930 -81.73 57.62 47.47
N LYS A 931 -81.86 56.81 48.52
CA LYS A 931 -83.15 56.57 49.20
C LYS A 931 -83.09 57.08 50.65
N ASN A 932 -84.09 57.91 50.98
CA ASN A 932 -84.31 58.53 52.27
C ASN A 932 -84.73 57.50 53.33
N ILE A 933 -84.21 57.69 54.52
CA ILE A 933 -84.48 56.94 55.75
C ILE A 933 -85.86 57.36 56.30
N ALA A 934 -86.68 56.39 56.69
CA ALA A 934 -87.85 56.61 57.55
C ALA A 934 -87.96 55.49 58.60
N ASN A 935 -88.19 55.95 59.83
CA ASN A 935 -88.29 55.21 61.11
C ASN A 935 -89.31 54.07 61.12
N GLY A 936 -89.05 53.05 61.96
CA GLY A 936 -90.06 52.09 62.42
C GLY A 936 -89.46 50.96 63.25
N GLU A 937 -89.64 51.04 64.57
CA GLU A 937 -89.18 50.12 65.62
C GLU A 937 -89.85 48.72 65.61
N THR A 938 -89.36 47.86 66.53
CA THR A 938 -89.91 46.61 67.14
C THR A 938 -89.30 45.28 66.63
N LYS A 939 -88.95 44.27 67.46
CA LYS A 939 -88.97 44.11 68.92
C LYS A 939 -88.11 42.90 69.39
N TRP A 940 -87.21 43.15 70.36
CA TRP A 940 -86.98 42.47 71.66
C TRP A 940 -86.83 40.92 71.84
N MET A 941 -85.67 40.55 72.44
CA MET A 941 -85.41 39.59 73.56
C MET A 941 -85.77 38.09 73.37
N ASP A 942 -85.04 37.07 73.86
CA ASP A 942 -84.27 36.95 75.11
C ASP A 942 -83.39 35.64 75.15
N LYS A 943 -82.22 35.73 75.80
CA LYS A 943 -81.51 34.76 76.70
C LYS A 943 -80.90 33.39 76.24
N PRO A 944 -79.90 32.88 77.01
CA PRO A 944 -78.73 32.13 76.51
C PRO A 944 -78.69 30.65 76.92
N ALA A 945 -77.76 29.87 76.33
CA ALA A 945 -77.26 28.64 76.93
C ALA A 945 -75.83 28.33 76.44
N ASN A 946 -74.97 28.01 77.40
CA ASN A 946 -73.64 27.45 77.26
C ASN A 946 -73.77 25.95 76.96
N ILE A 947 -72.99 25.39 76.04
CA ILE A 947 -72.71 23.94 75.96
C ILE A 947 -71.22 23.78 75.59
N GLU A 948 -70.44 23.31 76.56
CA GLU A 948 -69.23 22.51 76.33
C GLU A 948 -69.64 21.08 75.94
N ALA A 949 -68.90 20.48 75.01
CA ALA A 949 -68.65 19.04 74.83
C ALA A 949 -67.63 18.96 73.68
N ASP A 950 -66.32 18.83 73.92
CA ASP A 950 -65.61 17.63 74.39
C ASP A 950 -65.75 16.47 73.39
N LEU A 951 -64.63 16.00 72.83
CA LEU A 951 -64.22 14.59 72.92
C LEU A 951 -62.95 14.29 72.12
N ASP A 952 -61.98 13.85 72.91
CA ASP A 952 -60.71 13.20 72.65
C ASP A 952 -60.79 11.90 71.80
N LEU A 953 -59.67 11.69 71.08
CA LEU A 953 -58.84 10.48 70.92
C LEU A 953 -59.42 9.07 70.74
N GLU A 954 -58.61 8.32 69.96
CA GLU A 954 -58.35 6.87 70.01
C GLU A 954 -59.34 5.92 69.32
N SER A 955 -58.84 5.16 68.33
CA SER A 955 -58.12 3.90 68.60
C SER A 955 -58.01 3.00 67.37
N LEU A 956 -57.08 2.05 67.47
CA LEU A 956 -56.91 0.78 66.72
C LEU A 956 -55.96 0.92 65.51
N ASP A 957 -54.65 0.97 65.71
CA ASP A 957 -53.76 -0.01 66.36
C ASP A 957 -53.53 -1.29 65.55
N THR A 958 -52.24 -1.60 65.57
CA THR A 958 -51.39 -2.60 64.95
C THR A 958 -51.87 -4.04 64.93
N SER A 959 -51.35 -4.79 63.97
CA SER A 959 -50.91 -6.17 64.21
C SER A 959 -49.63 -6.43 63.42
N GLU A 960 -48.51 -6.41 64.13
CA GLU A 960 -47.31 -7.18 63.77
C GLU A 960 -47.65 -8.68 63.82
N GLU A 961 -47.17 -9.47 62.87
CA GLU A 961 -46.40 -10.67 63.23
C GLU A 961 -45.48 -11.11 62.08
N SER A 962 -44.28 -11.45 62.53
CA SER A 962 -43.04 -11.76 61.84
C SER A 962 -42.92 -13.19 61.28
N ILE A 963 -41.77 -13.41 60.63
CA ILE A 963 -41.03 -14.67 60.39
C ILE A 963 -41.24 -15.18 58.95
N ASP A 964 -40.26 -15.57 58.13
CA ASP A 964 -38.79 -15.62 58.08
C ASP A 964 -38.51 -16.54 56.86
N SER A 965 -37.25 -16.60 56.44
CA SER A 965 -36.60 -17.68 55.70
C SER A 965 -36.66 -17.69 54.16
N ASN A 966 -35.43 -17.55 53.65
CA ASN A 966 -34.80 -18.33 52.57
C ASN A 966 -35.17 -17.98 51.13
N GLU A 967 -34.25 -17.96 50.17
CA GLU A 967 -32.78 -17.98 50.12
C GLU A 967 -32.49 -17.76 48.61
N THR A 968 -31.46 -16.96 48.34
CA THR A 968 -30.52 -17.03 47.20
C THR A 968 -30.89 -17.84 45.95
N GLU A 969 -30.98 -17.15 44.82
CA GLU A 969 -30.01 -17.24 43.70
C GLU A 969 -29.98 -15.91 42.94
#